data_AF-A0A173Y693-F1
#
_entry.id   AF-A0A173Y693-F1
#
_cell.length_a   1.000
_cell.length_b   1.000
_cell.length_c   1.000
_cell.angle_alpha   90.00
_cell.angle_beta   90.00
_cell.angle_gamma   90.00
#
_symmetry.space_group_name_H-M   'P 1'
#
loop_
_entity.id
_entity.type
_entity.pdbx_description
1 polymer ?
#
loop_
_entity_poly.entity_id
_entity_poly.type
_entity_poly.pdbx_seq_one_letter_code
_entity_poly.pdbx_strand_id
1 'polypeptide(L)'
;MMKLRNLMQVACMATAALTAFSCSQEEFENSGRKGNITVNATFEGAGTDTRTTVNDEYKILWQDTDALGLFCSNAESNYSNTKLEYASGAGQTSATFNGSKPSGETAVFSIYPYQQNMSVSGNTLTMTLPATLTNYNGSSNGPMYAKVTNPDNLSALSFKHMAAMIKLTVNKIPAEATTFKIIASNNIAGICTVDLTAADPILAVTSDESKEITASFTASADIKSRNFYIPLPTGTYSSITAQLTNGSDKVYFTKTLNDKILGRRDILVVPPLDCVVVEATTPSALSTALADSKNLPQEAPTAATVTDIAVSGSFNTTSGSNDGIAIPVLQNSDINLAFNTAPTTSTSAPLKLTDKTNTSVSTPAATATNSVSLAVPETTAEQEAPSVAITMPSTTVTLAAVGNKATYNEVTATTAQQTLIINAGVTVKKLTVKGGNLKIYGKVEQLVHDAGDTTIYIIKGTEASLPATIDSKFVVQSDVAVLKTAFANGEDFKLSADADITGQSVSVPAGKSVVLDLNGYTLTADNSATGKIIVLGKMTLKDSSTEKKGKIVASQDYTAASYNGSLIEIAGEDASMTMESGNISAVRETPDSNGQYGVGVTDGGDFTMTGGKIEAGWFAVAGNGNYKTQNSIINITDGELISTADYAVYLPQSGTTTISGGKVYGAAGGVCIQRGTLNVEGTALITSKGTGSTGNWGDGTGGLDCAAINVSGAYGIATVNIKGGTLIAEAKSLITEGTTYTPVINVTGGTFSDPSVLKYMATNATVDIKLLSNINIAKTELATGYILNAANATANLNLNGHDIINSSETADATPFTQIFTVQNGTLNISGNGNVKCDASATAKDDGYRMVIEARGYGTVNIHGGSYYNTQKLNTQIDLIYARENGKINIYGGTFESGKYGTPNNDTDGRYWVLNLKNTDKNTASIQVSGGTFINFNPANPNMDDNESYLVTGYEVTRDGSVYTAAHKVGDGRKEYIVGQTSQENR
;
A
#
# COMPACT_ATOMS: atom_id res chain seq x y z
N MET A 1 3.77 -1.64 69.86
CA MET A 1 5.19 -1.72 70.30
C MET A 1 6.00 -2.33 69.16
N MET A 2 6.62 -1.49 68.32
CA MET A 2 8.06 -1.20 68.23
C MET A 2 8.95 -2.29 67.58
N LYS A 3 9.06 -2.22 66.25
CA LYS A 3 10.25 -1.94 65.40
C LYS A 3 11.63 -2.59 65.65
N LEU A 4 12.23 -3.00 64.50
CA LEU A 4 13.66 -3.10 64.09
C LEU A 4 14.42 -4.37 64.54
N ARG A 5 15.32 -5.04 63.77
CA ARG A 5 16.22 -4.64 62.66
C ARG A 5 16.90 -5.89 62.01
N ASN A 6 17.12 -5.85 60.69
CA ASN A 6 18.34 -6.17 59.87
C ASN A 6 19.13 -7.50 60.06
N LEU A 7 19.81 -8.15 59.10
CA LEU A 7 20.10 -7.98 57.65
C LEU A 7 20.68 -9.33 57.11
N MET A 8 20.58 -9.56 55.79
CA MET A 8 21.42 -10.31 54.81
C MET A 8 22.68 -11.09 55.32
N GLN A 9 23.15 -12.22 54.77
CA GLN A 9 23.22 -12.79 53.40
C GLN A 9 23.96 -14.14 53.57
N VAL A 10 23.59 -15.27 52.94
CA VAL A 10 24.56 -16.34 52.55
C VAL A 10 23.99 -17.16 51.37
N ALA A 11 24.84 -17.33 50.37
CA ALA A 11 24.66 -18.20 49.20
C ALA A 11 25.35 -19.57 49.41
N CYS A 12 24.84 -20.57 48.67
CA CYS A 12 25.50 -21.78 48.17
C CYS A 12 26.13 -22.79 49.15
N MET A 13 25.71 -24.05 49.07
CA MET A 13 26.57 -25.14 48.58
C MET A 13 25.79 -26.44 48.35
N ALA A 14 26.15 -27.11 47.26
CA ALA A 14 25.67 -28.41 46.85
C ALA A 14 26.32 -29.56 47.64
N THR A 15 25.65 -30.71 47.64
CA THR A 15 26.15 -32.04 47.20
C THR A 15 25.80 -33.20 48.16
N ALA A 16 24.93 -34.09 47.64
CA ALA A 16 24.85 -35.55 47.74
C ALA A 16 24.85 -36.29 49.10
N ALA A 17 23.87 -37.21 49.23
CA ALA A 17 24.08 -38.54 49.77
C ALA A 17 23.13 -39.57 49.11
N LEU A 18 23.72 -40.68 48.68
CA LEU A 18 23.18 -41.88 48.01
C LEU A 18 22.24 -42.72 48.91
N THR A 19 21.36 -43.53 48.29
CA THR A 19 21.30 -45.00 48.53
C THR A 19 20.47 -45.70 47.43
N ALA A 20 21.04 -46.79 46.89
CA ALA A 20 20.54 -47.70 45.85
C ALA A 20 19.84 -48.94 46.51
N PHE A 21 19.15 -49.91 45.89
CA PHE A 21 19.10 -50.54 44.56
C PHE A 21 17.75 -51.28 44.41
N SER A 22 17.21 -51.41 43.18
CA SER A 22 17.00 -52.72 42.53
C SER A 22 16.59 -52.51 41.07
N CYS A 23 17.27 -53.23 40.17
CA CYS A 23 17.12 -53.15 38.73
C CYS A 23 16.08 -54.17 38.23
N SER A 24 15.22 -53.72 37.32
CA SER A 24 14.88 -54.47 36.11
C SER A 24 15.03 -53.51 34.94
N GLN A 25 15.96 -53.80 34.03
CA GLN A 25 16.01 -53.16 32.72
C GLN A 25 14.77 -53.60 31.94
N GLU A 26 13.99 -52.65 31.44
CA GLU A 26 13.53 -52.65 30.05
C GLU A 26 13.05 -51.23 29.71
N GLU A 27 13.53 -50.77 28.54
CA GLU A 27 13.17 -49.56 27.79
C GLU A 27 13.44 -48.19 28.44
N PHE A 28 14.62 -47.67 28.10
CA PHE A 28 14.80 -46.24 27.83
C PHE A 28 13.79 -45.82 26.74
N GLU A 29 12.58 -45.42 27.13
CA GLU A 29 11.86 -44.44 26.34
C GLU A 29 12.66 -43.14 26.42
N ASN A 30 13.37 -42.89 25.33
CA ASN A 30 13.98 -41.62 24.98
C ASN A 30 12.85 -40.57 24.93
N SER A 31 12.50 -39.99 26.08
CA SER A 31 11.66 -38.79 26.13
C SER A 31 12.43 -37.70 25.39
N GLY A 32 12.07 -37.50 24.12
CA GLY A 32 12.79 -36.65 23.19
C GLY A 32 13.09 -35.30 23.82
N ARG A 33 14.37 -34.93 23.88
CA ARG A 33 14.81 -33.62 24.37
C ARG A 33 14.01 -32.53 23.66
N LYS A 34 13.15 -31.83 24.42
CA LYS A 34 12.51 -30.60 23.96
C LYS A 34 13.60 -29.55 23.76
N GLY A 35 13.68 -28.96 22.57
CA GLY A 35 14.65 -27.90 22.29
C GLY A 35 14.13 -26.56 22.82
N ASN A 36 14.93 -25.86 23.62
CA ASN A 36 14.57 -24.51 24.08
C ASN A 36 14.45 -23.57 22.87
N ILE A 37 13.36 -22.81 22.80
CA ILE A 37 13.11 -21.80 21.78
C ILE A 37 13.06 -20.43 22.44
N THR A 38 13.68 -19.46 21.78
CA THR A 38 13.52 -18.04 22.04
C THR A 38 13.02 -17.36 20.77
N VAL A 39 11.92 -16.62 20.89
CA VAL A 39 11.31 -15.81 19.82
C VAL A 39 11.43 -14.34 20.19
N ASN A 40 11.89 -13.49 19.28
CA ASN A 40 11.67 -12.04 19.41
C ASN A 40 10.53 -11.63 18.48
N ALA A 41 9.44 -11.17 19.07
CA ALA A 41 8.24 -10.80 18.35
C ALA A 41 8.22 -9.28 18.10
N THR A 42 7.96 -8.89 16.85
CA THR A 42 7.73 -7.50 16.42
C THR A 42 6.40 -7.40 15.67
N PHE A 43 5.98 -6.19 15.34
CA PHE A 43 4.75 -5.93 14.57
C PHE A 43 5.06 -5.49 13.14
N GLU A 44 4.08 -5.59 12.24
CA GLU A 44 4.20 -5.10 10.87
C GLU A 44 4.11 -3.56 10.77
N GLY A 45 5.09 -2.93 10.11
CA GLY A 45 5.08 -1.50 9.72
C GLY A 45 5.33 -0.47 10.84
N ALA A 46 5.89 0.69 10.48
CA ALA A 46 5.95 1.87 11.34
C ALA A 46 4.84 2.85 10.91
N GLY A 47 3.89 3.14 11.81
CA GLY A 47 2.77 4.07 11.58
C GLY A 47 1.42 3.36 11.41
N THR A 48 0.45 3.71 12.26
CA THR A 48 -0.96 3.25 12.29
C THR A 48 -1.22 1.83 12.84
N ASP A 49 -0.80 1.63 14.09
CA ASP A 49 -1.60 1.42 15.31
C ASP A 49 -2.72 0.39 15.35
N THR A 50 -2.37 -0.85 15.09
CA THR A 50 -3.31 -1.96 15.22
C THR A 50 -3.04 -2.75 16.50
N ARG A 51 -3.54 -2.25 17.63
CA ARG A 51 -3.94 -3.01 18.85
C ARG A 51 -2.85 -3.56 19.83
N THR A 52 -3.24 -3.67 21.12
CA THR A 52 -2.57 -4.10 22.39
C THR A 52 -1.72 -3.03 23.08
N THR A 53 -2.16 -2.61 24.27
CA THR A 53 -1.71 -1.42 25.03
C THR A 53 -1.03 -0.38 24.16
N VAL A 54 -1.83 0.49 23.57
CA VAL A 54 -1.28 1.62 22.82
C VAL A 54 -0.79 2.69 23.79
N ASN A 55 0.41 3.22 23.57
CA ASN A 55 0.83 4.44 24.28
C ASN A 55 0.08 5.66 23.70
N ASP A 56 0.33 6.84 24.26
CA ASP A 56 -0.27 8.09 23.79
C ASP A 56 0.15 8.45 22.34
N GLU A 57 1.20 7.81 21.83
CA GLU A 57 1.68 7.90 20.43
C GLU A 57 1.12 6.77 19.54
N TYR A 58 0.13 6.04 20.06
CA TYR A 58 -0.59 4.93 19.42
C TYR A 58 0.22 3.66 19.09
N LYS A 59 1.49 3.58 19.50
CA LYS A 59 2.35 2.41 19.27
C LYS A 59 1.85 1.19 20.03
N ILE A 60 1.80 0.04 19.35
CA ILE A 60 1.47 -1.26 19.95
C ILE A 60 2.57 -1.71 20.91
N LEU A 61 2.20 -2.15 22.12
CA LEU A 61 3.14 -2.64 23.13
C LEU A 61 2.80 -4.05 23.61
N TRP A 62 3.82 -4.91 23.68
CA TRP A 62 3.73 -6.20 24.38
C TRP A 62 3.62 -6.02 25.90
N GLN A 63 2.95 -6.95 26.58
CA GLN A 63 2.79 -6.99 28.03
C GLN A 63 3.42 -8.24 28.64
N ASP A 64 3.70 -8.20 29.94
CA ASP A 64 4.27 -9.33 30.69
C ASP A 64 3.30 -10.51 30.88
N THR A 65 2.02 -10.31 30.55
CA THR A 65 0.96 -11.32 30.57
C THR A 65 0.70 -11.98 29.21
N ASP A 66 1.37 -11.52 28.15
CA ASP A 66 1.18 -12.06 26.81
C ASP A 66 1.84 -13.44 26.64
N ALA A 67 1.25 -14.25 25.77
CA ALA A 67 1.80 -15.56 25.40
C ALA A 67 1.47 -15.87 23.93
N LEU A 68 2.37 -16.59 23.26
CA LEU A 68 2.25 -16.97 21.85
C LEU A 68 1.99 -18.48 21.71
N GLY A 69 1.22 -18.88 20.71
CA GLY A 69 1.09 -20.27 20.29
C GLY A 69 1.97 -20.54 19.08
N LEU A 70 3.07 -21.28 19.27
CA LEU A 70 3.95 -21.72 18.21
C LEU A 70 3.45 -23.04 17.63
N PHE A 71 3.11 -23.03 16.34
CA PHE A 71 2.67 -24.21 15.62
C PHE A 71 3.85 -24.92 14.96
N CYS A 72 4.06 -26.18 15.32
CA CYS A 72 5.11 -27.03 14.76
C CYS A 72 4.50 -28.19 13.99
N SER A 73 5.01 -28.49 12.79
CA SER A 73 4.56 -29.59 11.96
C SER A 73 5.45 -30.80 12.15
N ASN A 74 4.84 -31.99 12.21
CA ASN A 74 5.55 -33.26 12.06
C ASN A 74 5.59 -33.72 10.59
N ALA A 75 6.20 -34.88 10.33
CA ALA A 75 6.37 -35.46 8.99
C ALA A 75 5.04 -35.79 8.26
N GLU A 76 3.93 -35.87 8.98
CA GLU A 76 2.59 -36.17 8.46
C GLU A 76 1.71 -34.91 8.34
N SER A 77 2.30 -33.72 8.46
CA SER A 77 1.59 -32.43 8.44
C SER A 77 0.55 -32.27 9.57
N ASN A 78 0.68 -33.03 10.65
CA ASN A 78 -0.05 -32.76 11.89
C ASN A 78 0.67 -31.65 12.66
N TYR A 79 -0.11 -30.76 13.27
CA TYR A 79 0.43 -29.60 13.99
C TYR A 79 0.32 -29.75 15.50
N SER A 80 1.41 -29.50 16.21
CA SER A 80 1.40 -29.26 17.65
C SER A 80 1.30 -27.76 17.94
N ASN A 81 0.61 -27.39 19.02
CA ASN A 81 0.49 -26.01 19.50
C ASN A 81 1.26 -25.87 20.82
N THR A 82 2.40 -25.20 20.79
CA THR A 82 3.24 -24.98 21.98
C THR A 82 3.12 -23.56 22.49
N LYS A 83 2.80 -23.39 23.77
CA LYS A 83 2.84 -22.09 24.44
C LYS A 83 4.27 -21.56 24.57
N LEU A 84 4.49 -20.31 24.15
CA LEU A 84 5.67 -19.52 24.47
C LEU A 84 5.28 -18.46 25.49
N GLU A 85 5.96 -18.46 26.62
CA GLU A 85 5.73 -17.52 27.71
C GLU A 85 6.54 -16.25 27.50
N TYR A 86 6.00 -15.11 27.91
CA TYR A 86 6.74 -13.85 27.95
C TYR A 86 8.03 -13.99 28.79
N ALA A 87 9.10 -13.34 28.32
CA ALA A 87 10.39 -13.29 29.02
C ALA A 87 10.88 -11.87 29.30
N SER A 88 10.83 -10.96 28.31
CA SER A 88 11.28 -9.57 28.46
C SER A 88 10.69 -8.65 27.37
N GLY A 89 10.72 -7.33 27.59
CA GLY A 89 10.25 -6.33 26.61
C GLY A 89 8.82 -5.81 26.82
N ALA A 90 8.24 -5.97 28.01
CA ALA A 90 6.95 -5.37 28.34
C ALA A 90 6.98 -3.85 28.20
N GLY A 91 5.92 -3.28 27.65
CA GLY A 91 5.81 -1.85 27.33
C GLY A 91 6.63 -1.42 26.12
N GLN A 92 7.12 -2.34 25.29
CA GLN A 92 7.90 -2.06 24.08
C GLN A 92 7.22 -2.65 22.84
N THR A 93 7.62 -2.15 21.66
CA THR A 93 7.16 -2.65 20.34
C THR A 93 7.80 -3.99 19.94
N SER A 94 8.69 -4.52 20.78
CA SER A 94 9.33 -5.82 20.61
C SER A 94 9.47 -6.52 21.95
N ALA A 95 9.16 -7.82 22.01
CA ALA A 95 9.32 -8.62 23.22
C ALA A 95 9.89 -10.01 22.91
N THR A 96 10.57 -10.56 23.90
CA THR A 96 11.13 -11.90 23.85
C THR A 96 10.20 -12.88 24.54
N PHE A 97 9.95 -14.01 23.90
CA PHE A 97 9.14 -15.12 24.41
C PHE A 97 9.97 -16.41 24.42
N ASN A 98 9.83 -17.20 25.47
CA ASN A 98 10.56 -18.45 25.66
C ASN A 98 9.60 -19.64 25.75
N GLY A 99 10.03 -20.78 25.21
CA GLY A 99 9.30 -22.03 25.34
C GLY A 99 10.13 -23.20 24.83
N SER A 100 9.46 -24.27 24.41
CA SER A 100 10.15 -25.48 24.00
C SER A 100 9.47 -26.17 22.82
N LYS A 101 10.22 -26.51 21.76
CA LYS A 101 9.69 -27.28 20.63
C LYS A 101 9.61 -28.77 20.95
N PRO A 102 8.57 -29.48 20.49
CA PRO A 102 8.62 -30.94 20.42
C PRO A 102 9.82 -31.43 19.59
N SER A 103 10.33 -32.61 19.97
CA SER A 103 11.46 -33.25 19.30
C SER A 103 11.04 -33.75 17.91
N GLY A 104 11.85 -33.51 16.87
CA GLY A 104 11.56 -33.96 15.50
C GLY A 104 10.54 -33.13 14.71
N GLU A 105 9.89 -32.13 15.30
CA GLU A 105 8.94 -31.25 14.60
C GLU A 105 9.59 -29.95 14.11
N THR A 106 9.01 -29.28 13.12
CA THR A 106 9.54 -28.02 12.54
C THR A 106 8.58 -26.88 12.82
N ALA A 107 9.07 -25.74 13.33
CA ALA A 107 8.23 -24.55 13.55
C ALA A 107 7.75 -23.95 12.22
N VAL A 108 6.45 -23.67 12.08
CA VAL A 108 5.83 -23.23 10.82
C VAL A 108 5.23 -21.83 10.92
N PHE A 109 4.55 -21.51 12.01
CA PHE A 109 3.97 -20.19 12.25
C PHE A 109 3.69 -19.99 13.74
N SER A 110 3.39 -18.75 14.14
CA SER A 110 3.04 -18.38 15.51
C SER A 110 1.79 -17.51 15.55
N ILE A 111 0.94 -17.72 16.56
CA ILE A 111 -0.32 -17.01 16.77
C ILE A 111 -0.31 -16.31 18.11
N TYR A 112 -0.88 -15.11 18.14
CA TYR A 112 -1.24 -14.41 19.36
C TYR A 112 -2.74 -14.10 19.35
N PRO A 113 -3.45 -14.19 20.49
CA PRO A 113 -3.00 -14.71 21.78
C PRO A 113 -2.95 -16.23 21.80
N TYR A 114 -2.10 -16.81 22.65
CA TYR A 114 -2.10 -18.25 22.90
C TYR A 114 -3.45 -18.72 23.45
N GLN A 115 -3.92 -19.84 22.92
CA GLN A 115 -5.08 -20.58 23.40
C GLN A 115 -4.79 -22.08 23.28
N GLN A 116 -5.13 -22.84 24.30
CA GLN A 116 -4.81 -24.27 24.34
C GLN A 116 -5.61 -25.10 23.32
N ASN A 117 -6.81 -24.66 22.98
CA ASN A 117 -7.74 -25.35 22.09
C ASN A 117 -7.56 -25.02 20.59
N MET A 118 -6.59 -24.19 20.22
CA MET A 118 -6.32 -23.93 18.80
C MET A 118 -5.84 -25.19 18.10
N SER A 119 -6.32 -25.40 16.87
CA SER A 119 -5.99 -26.57 16.06
C SER A 119 -5.88 -26.19 14.59
N VAL A 120 -5.16 -27.01 13.82
CA VAL A 120 -5.03 -26.84 12.37
C VAL A 120 -5.51 -28.12 11.71
N SER A 121 -6.39 -27.98 10.72
CA SER A 121 -6.80 -29.07 9.84
C SER A 121 -6.60 -28.63 8.39
N GLY A 122 -5.73 -29.35 7.67
CA GLY A 122 -5.24 -28.90 6.36
C GLY A 122 -4.57 -27.53 6.47
N ASN A 123 -5.11 -26.53 5.78
CA ASN A 123 -4.61 -25.15 5.79
C ASN A 123 -5.47 -24.20 6.65
N THR A 124 -6.41 -24.73 7.44
CA THR A 124 -7.32 -23.92 8.24
C THR A 124 -6.95 -23.98 9.71
N LEU A 125 -6.59 -22.83 10.29
CA LEU A 125 -6.45 -22.65 11.73
C LEU A 125 -7.84 -22.40 12.34
N THR A 126 -8.16 -23.11 13.41
CA THR A 126 -9.33 -22.87 14.25
C THR A 126 -8.90 -22.27 15.57
N MET A 127 -9.53 -21.16 15.98
CA MET A 127 -9.31 -20.49 17.27
C MET A 127 -10.61 -19.93 17.84
N THR A 128 -10.59 -19.33 19.03
CA THR A 128 -11.78 -18.73 19.65
C THR A 128 -11.57 -17.23 19.87
N LEU A 129 -12.52 -16.40 19.44
CA LEU A 129 -12.59 -15.00 19.87
C LEU A 129 -13.61 -14.92 21.02
N PRO A 130 -13.22 -14.56 22.25
CA PRO A 130 -14.10 -14.68 23.40
C PRO A 130 -15.28 -13.69 23.35
N ALA A 131 -16.48 -14.19 23.62
CA ALA A 131 -17.68 -13.36 23.78
C ALA A 131 -17.69 -12.55 25.08
N THR A 132 -16.87 -12.95 26.07
CA THR A 132 -16.73 -12.24 27.35
C THR A 132 -15.26 -11.95 27.65
N LEU A 133 -14.94 -10.69 27.89
CA LEU A 133 -13.65 -10.22 28.37
C LEU A 133 -13.76 -9.89 29.87
N THR A 134 -13.31 -10.80 30.72
CA THR A 134 -13.41 -10.65 32.18
C THR A 134 -12.31 -9.75 32.74
N ASN A 135 -12.63 -8.90 33.71
CA ASN A 135 -11.68 -7.99 34.37
C ASN A 135 -10.94 -7.07 33.38
N TYR A 136 -11.67 -6.57 32.40
CA TYR A 136 -11.16 -5.69 31.35
C TYR A 136 -10.49 -4.45 31.97
N ASN A 137 -9.21 -4.27 31.68
CA ASN A 137 -8.36 -3.21 32.24
C ASN A 137 -8.00 -2.11 31.23
N GLY A 138 -8.57 -2.15 30.02
CA GLY A 138 -8.25 -1.20 28.95
C GLY A 138 -7.25 -1.72 27.91
N SER A 139 -6.81 -2.98 28.00
CA SER A 139 -6.09 -3.66 26.92
C SER A 139 -7.00 -4.69 26.22
N SER A 140 -6.69 -5.01 24.97
CA SER A 140 -7.47 -5.92 24.13
C SER A 140 -6.69 -7.20 23.87
N ASN A 141 -7.36 -8.33 23.53
CA ASN A 141 -6.73 -9.60 23.07
C ASN A 141 -7.00 -10.12 21.60
N GLY A 142 -7.63 -9.38 20.68
CA GLY A 142 -7.29 -9.23 19.22
C GLY A 142 -6.17 -10.05 18.51
N PRO A 143 -6.55 -11.00 17.64
CA PRO A 143 -5.61 -11.96 17.06
C PRO A 143 -4.58 -11.43 16.05
N MET A 144 -3.38 -12.01 16.07
CA MET A 144 -2.28 -11.77 15.13
C MET A 144 -1.59 -13.07 14.69
N TYR A 145 -0.99 -13.05 13.49
CA TYR A 145 -0.30 -14.17 12.84
C TYR A 145 1.12 -13.79 12.43
N ALA A 146 2.09 -14.69 12.64
CA ALA A 146 3.45 -14.58 12.11
C ALA A 146 3.88 -15.87 11.43
N LYS A 147 4.28 -15.78 10.16
CA LYS A 147 4.87 -16.91 9.42
C LYS A 147 6.31 -17.14 9.86
N VAL A 148 6.71 -18.40 10.08
CA VAL A 148 8.11 -18.76 10.29
C VAL A 148 8.77 -18.96 8.92
N THR A 149 9.76 -18.14 8.60
CA THR A 149 10.54 -18.24 7.35
C THR A 149 11.81 -19.07 7.50
N ASN A 150 12.37 -19.10 8.71
CA ASN A 150 13.52 -19.92 9.06
C ASN A 150 13.24 -20.70 10.35
N PRO A 151 12.94 -22.00 10.28
CA PRO A 151 12.60 -22.80 11.46
C PRO A 151 13.77 -23.00 12.43
N ASP A 152 15.01 -22.83 11.97
CA ASP A 152 16.22 -22.94 12.79
C ASP A 152 16.59 -21.62 13.48
N ASN A 153 15.96 -20.52 13.06
CA ASN A 153 16.22 -19.19 13.61
C ASN A 153 14.93 -18.38 13.77
N LEU A 154 14.35 -18.47 14.96
CA LEU A 154 13.13 -17.73 15.34
C LEU A 154 13.42 -16.36 15.97
N SER A 155 14.63 -15.83 15.80
CA SER A 155 15.10 -14.60 16.46
C SER A 155 14.38 -13.32 16.02
N ALA A 156 13.50 -13.36 15.01
CA ALA A 156 12.63 -12.26 14.63
C ALA A 156 11.36 -12.77 13.92
N LEU A 157 10.22 -12.73 14.60
CA LEU A 157 8.89 -12.98 14.01
C LEU A 157 8.09 -11.68 13.95
N SER A 158 7.66 -11.29 12.76
CA SER A 158 6.81 -10.12 12.56
C SER A 158 5.33 -10.55 12.52
N PHE A 159 4.56 -10.08 13.49
CA PHE A 159 3.14 -10.36 13.64
C PHE A 159 2.30 -9.38 12.84
N LYS A 160 1.39 -9.95 12.04
CA LYS A 160 0.37 -9.27 11.24
C LYS A 160 -1.00 -9.41 11.87
N HIS A 161 -1.83 -8.39 11.79
CA HIS A 161 -3.20 -8.44 12.32
C HIS A 161 -4.08 -9.34 11.49
N MET A 162 -5.01 -10.02 12.14
CA MET A 162 -6.03 -10.83 11.44
C MET A 162 -7.43 -10.19 11.49
N ALA A 163 -7.61 -9.11 12.24
CA ALA A 163 -8.90 -8.49 12.52
C ALA A 163 -8.82 -6.96 12.46
N ALA A 164 -9.98 -6.32 12.48
CA ALA A 164 -10.14 -4.89 12.74
C ALA A 164 -10.24 -4.62 14.25
N MET A 165 -10.32 -3.35 14.63
CA MET A 165 -10.54 -2.91 16.01
C MET A 165 -11.55 -1.77 16.10
N ILE A 166 -12.42 -1.80 17.09
CA ILE A 166 -13.19 -0.63 17.52
C ILE A 166 -12.55 0.00 18.75
N LYS A 167 -12.35 1.33 18.71
CA LYS A 167 -11.88 2.16 19.83
C LYS A 167 -12.98 3.10 20.26
N LEU A 168 -13.31 3.10 21.55
CA LEU A 168 -14.29 4.02 22.13
C LEU A 168 -13.81 4.52 23.50
N THR A 169 -13.88 5.84 23.72
CA THR A 169 -13.58 6.46 25.01
C THR A 169 -14.89 6.81 25.73
N VAL A 170 -15.06 6.34 26.96
CA VAL A 170 -16.20 6.71 27.81
C VAL A 170 -15.70 7.55 28.98
N ASN A 171 -16.26 8.74 29.15
CA ASN A 171 -16.02 9.64 30.26
C ASN A 171 -17.22 9.66 31.21
N LYS A 172 -16.99 10.16 32.43
CA LYS A 172 -17.98 10.28 33.51
C LYS A 172 -18.69 8.95 33.81
N ILE A 173 -17.96 7.83 33.73
CA ILE A 173 -18.50 6.48 33.95
C ILE A 173 -19.22 6.41 35.32
N PRO A 174 -20.51 6.03 35.36
CA PRO A 174 -21.23 5.89 36.61
C PRO A 174 -20.62 4.81 37.52
N ALA A 175 -20.64 5.02 38.83
CA ALA A 175 -20.04 4.11 39.81
C ALA A 175 -20.68 2.70 39.81
N GLU A 176 -21.92 2.58 39.34
CA GLU A 176 -22.66 1.31 39.21
C GLU A 176 -22.41 0.60 37.87
N ALA A 177 -21.70 1.21 36.92
CA ALA A 177 -21.41 0.58 35.63
C ALA A 177 -20.41 -0.57 35.78
N THR A 178 -20.71 -1.71 35.16
CA THR A 178 -19.88 -2.92 35.31
C THR A 178 -19.55 -3.58 33.98
N THR A 179 -20.26 -3.25 32.90
CA THR A 179 -20.06 -3.91 31.60
C THR A 179 -20.15 -2.92 30.44
N PHE A 180 -19.31 -3.16 29.44
CA PHE A 180 -19.37 -2.51 28.13
C PHE A 180 -19.64 -3.60 27.08
N LYS A 181 -20.58 -3.37 26.17
CA LYS A 181 -20.99 -4.35 25.17
C LYS A 181 -20.80 -3.80 23.77
N ILE A 182 -20.31 -4.64 22.87
CA ILE A 182 -20.39 -4.45 21.42
C ILE A 182 -21.30 -5.51 20.86
N ILE A 183 -22.31 -5.09 20.10
CA ILE A 183 -23.30 -5.98 19.49
C ILE A 183 -23.36 -5.66 18.01
N ALA A 184 -23.28 -6.65 17.15
CA ALA A 184 -23.21 -6.43 15.71
C ALA A 184 -24.28 -7.19 14.93
N SER A 185 -24.48 -6.82 13.66
CA SER A 185 -25.35 -7.56 12.74
C SER A 185 -24.85 -8.98 12.45
N ASN A 186 -23.53 -9.17 12.51
CA ASN A 186 -22.85 -10.42 12.22
C ASN A 186 -22.34 -11.06 13.50
N ASN A 187 -21.95 -12.33 13.40
CA ASN A 187 -21.23 -13.00 14.48
C ASN A 187 -19.85 -12.35 14.63
N ILE A 188 -19.51 -11.93 15.84
CA ILE A 188 -18.26 -11.21 16.17
C ILE A 188 -17.43 -11.91 17.22
N ALA A 189 -17.93 -12.97 17.85
CA ALA A 189 -17.19 -13.76 18.83
C ALA A 189 -17.66 -15.20 18.79
N GLY A 190 -16.78 -16.14 19.11
CA GLY A 190 -17.02 -17.57 18.98
C GLY A 190 -15.85 -18.31 18.34
N ILE A 191 -16.11 -19.50 17.81
CA ILE A 191 -15.16 -20.23 16.97
C ILE A 191 -14.89 -19.42 15.70
N CYS A 192 -13.61 -19.25 15.42
CA CYS A 192 -13.08 -18.53 14.28
C CYS A 192 -12.18 -19.44 13.45
N THR A 193 -12.16 -19.21 12.15
CA THR A 193 -11.27 -19.88 11.20
C THR A 193 -10.37 -18.86 10.51
N VAL A 194 -9.18 -19.31 10.13
CA VAL A 194 -8.18 -18.53 9.40
C VAL A 194 -7.58 -19.41 8.30
N ASP A 195 -7.59 -18.93 7.06
CA ASP A 195 -6.93 -19.57 5.93
C ASP A 195 -5.43 -19.23 5.92
N LEU A 196 -4.59 -20.22 6.19
CA LEU A 196 -3.14 -20.08 6.28
C LEU A 196 -2.45 -20.06 4.90
N THR A 197 -3.18 -20.29 3.81
CA THR A 197 -2.63 -20.12 2.45
C THR A 197 -2.59 -18.66 2.00
N ALA A 198 -3.43 -17.81 2.61
CA ALA A 198 -3.48 -16.39 2.31
C ALA A 198 -2.15 -15.71 2.68
N ALA A 199 -1.69 -14.79 1.83
CA ALA A 199 -0.50 -13.98 2.10
C ALA A 199 -0.66 -13.11 3.37
N ASP A 200 -1.89 -12.64 3.59
CA ASP A 200 -2.34 -11.88 4.75
C ASP A 200 -3.61 -12.54 5.33
N PRO A 201 -3.46 -13.48 6.29
CA PRO A 201 -4.59 -14.20 6.85
C PRO A 201 -5.56 -13.29 7.61
N ILE A 202 -6.86 -13.53 7.46
CA ILE A 202 -7.94 -12.80 8.14
C ILE A 202 -8.78 -13.74 9.00
N LEU A 203 -9.36 -13.19 10.08
CA LEU A 203 -10.22 -13.89 11.01
C LEU A 203 -11.67 -13.92 10.50
N ALA A 204 -12.25 -15.11 10.34
CA ALA A 204 -13.66 -15.31 10.00
C ALA A 204 -14.38 -16.08 11.11
N VAL A 205 -15.52 -15.58 11.59
CA VAL A 205 -16.35 -16.26 12.60
C VAL A 205 -17.31 -17.23 11.92
N THR A 206 -17.52 -18.41 12.51
CA THR A 206 -18.44 -19.43 11.96
C THR A 206 -19.93 -19.04 12.17
N SER A 207 -20.84 -19.70 11.46
CA SER A 207 -22.23 -19.23 11.28
C SER A 207 -23.16 -19.29 12.49
N ASP A 208 -22.79 -19.97 13.58
CA ASP A 208 -23.67 -20.23 14.75
C ASP A 208 -23.15 -19.60 16.06
N GLU A 209 -22.43 -18.49 15.94
CA GLU A 209 -21.65 -17.90 17.03
C GLU A 209 -22.26 -16.58 17.56
N SER A 210 -21.62 -15.97 18.57
CA SER A 210 -22.14 -14.78 19.25
C SER A 210 -22.05 -13.52 18.40
N LYS A 211 -23.13 -12.74 18.38
CA LYS A 211 -23.17 -11.38 17.84
C LYS A 211 -22.78 -10.31 18.86
N GLU A 212 -22.41 -10.72 20.08
CA GLU A 212 -22.10 -9.84 21.21
C GLU A 212 -20.72 -10.17 21.80
N ILE A 213 -19.95 -9.11 22.09
CA ILE A 213 -18.78 -9.14 22.97
C ILE A 213 -19.08 -8.27 24.18
N THR A 214 -18.98 -8.83 25.38
CA THR A 214 -19.12 -8.14 26.66
C THR A 214 -17.78 -8.02 27.37
N ALA A 215 -17.35 -6.80 27.67
CA ALA A 215 -16.21 -6.52 28.54
C ALA A 215 -16.68 -6.15 29.94
N SER A 216 -16.38 -6.97 30.94
CA SER A 216 -16.69 -6.67 32.34
C SER A 216 -15.53 -5.97 33.02
N PHE A 217 -15.81 -4.92 33.79
CA PHE A 217 -14.81 -4.13 34.50
C PHE A 217 -15.40 -3.62 35.82
N THR A 218 -14.53 -3.27 36.77
CA THR A 218 -14.96 -2.65 38.02
C THR A 218 -14.91 -1.13 37.86
N ALA A 219 -16.07 -0.47 37.90
CA ALA A 219 -16.10 0.98 38.12
C ALA A 219 -15.71 1.28 39.57
N SER A 220 -14.97 2.38 39.78
CA SER A 220 -14.69 2.92 41.11
C SER A 220 -14.82 4.44 41.06
N ALA A 221 -14.93 5.09 42.23
CA ALA A 221 -14.94 6.55 42.32
C ALA A 221 -13.71 7.23 41.66
N ASP A 222 -12.63 6.47 41.50
CA ASP A 222 -11.36 6.91 40.91
C ASP A 222 -11.31 6.73 39.38
N ILE A 223 -12.14 5.87 38.79
CA ILE A 223 -12.15 5.59 37.35
C ILE A 223 -13.29 6.37 36.68
N LYS A 224 -13.00 7.62 36.33
CA LYS A 224 -13.96 8.53 35.68
C LYS A 224 -13.91 8.49 34.16
N SER A 225 -12.91 7.87 33.55
CA SER A 225 -12.81 7.70 32.10
C SER A 225 -12.09 6.39 31.76
N ARG A 226 -12.44 5.79 30.62
CA ARG A 226 -11.84 4.54 30.15
C ARG A 226 -11.89 4.43 28.62
N ASN A 227 -10.82 3.90 28.05
CA ASN A 227 -10.78 3.48 26.66
C ASN A 227 -11.14 1.99 26.55
N PHE A 228 -12.02 1.67 25.60
CA PHE A 228 -12.39 0.32 25.21
C PHE A 228 -11.86 0.04 23.82
N TYR A 229 -11.11 -1.06 23.71
CA TYR A 229 -10.50 -1.58 22.51
C TYR A 229 -10.99 -3.01 22.31
N ILE A 230 -11.91 -3.20 21.36
CA ILE A 230 -12.55 -4.51 21.11
C ILE A 230 -12.17 -4.96 19.69
N PRO A 231 -11.63 -6.16 19.51
CA PRO A 231 -11.33 -6.67 18.18
C PRO A 231 -12.64 -7.04 17.47
N LEU A 232 -12.71 -6.74 16.17
CA LEU A 232 -13.85 -7.10 15.34
C LEU A 232 -13.34 -7.88 14.12
N PRO A 233 -13.96 -9.03 13.77
CA PRO A 233 -13.65 -9.72 12.53
C PRO A 233 -13.79 -8.79 11.32
N THR A 234 -13.05 -9.08 10.25
CA THR A 234 -13.21 -8.33 9.00
C THR A 234 -14.56 -8.65 8.39
N GLY A 235 -15.26 -7.67 7.84
CA GLY A 235 -16.57 -7.90 7.23
C GLY A 235 -17.37 -6.64 6.97
N THR A 236 -18.57 -6.83 6.42
CA THR A 236 -19.59 -5.79 6.26
C THR A 236 -20.65 -5.97 7.33
N TYR A 237 -20.91 -4.93 8.10
CA TYR A 237 -21.81 -4.90 9.23
C TYR A 237 -22.93 -3.90 8.95
N SER A 238 -24.19 -4.37 8.87
CA SER A 238 -25.33 -3.44 8.77
C SER A 238 -25.47 -2.58 10.03
N SER A 239 -24.99 -3.10 11.17
CA SER A 239 -24.92 -2.37 12.43
C SER A 239 -23.83 -2.87 13.36
N ILE A 240 -23.24 -1.93 14.09
CA ILE A 240 -22.38 -2.15 15.27
C ILE A 240 -22.87 -1.22 16.37
N THR A 241 -23.31 -1.78 17.49
CA THR A 241 -23.90 -1.07 18.62
C THR A 241 -23.01 -1.20 19.84
N ALA A 242 -22.58 -0.07 20.41
CA ALA A 242 -21.85 0.01 21.66
C ALA A 242 -22.77 0.42 22.82
N GLN A 243 -22.63 -0.22 23.98
CA GLN A 243 -23.43 0.06 25.17
C GLN A 243 -22.60 0.00 26.45
N LEU A 244 -22.97 0.84 27.42
CA LEU A 244 -22.49 0.75 28.81
C LEU A 244 -23.66 0.41 29.72
N THR A 245 -23.51 -0.61 30.56
CA THR A 245 -24.59 -1.09 31.44
C THR A 245 -24.08 -1.43 32.85
N ASN A 246 -24.99 -1.58 33.81
CA ASN A 246 -24.70 -2.13 35.14
C ASN A 246 -24.71 -3.67 35.16
N GLY A 247 -24.91 -4.33 34.02
CA GLY A 247 -25.00 -5.79 33.89
C GLY A 247 -26.34 -6.39 34.28
N SER A 248 -27.31 -5.59 34.75
CA SER A 248 -28.68 -6.02 35.07
C SER A 248 -29.72 -5.30 34.21
N ASP A 249 -30.06 -4.08 34.58
CA ASP A 249 -31.30 -3.39 34.17
C ASP A 249 -31.09 -1.93 33.73
N LYS A 250 -29.91 -1.35 33.99
CA LYS A 250 -29.59 0.03 33.62
C LYS A 250 -28.65 0.07 32.42
N VAL A 251 -29.04 0.81 31.40
CA VAL A 251 -28.19 1.18 30.26
C VAL A 251 -27.87 2.67 30.38
N TYR A 252 -26.60 3.03 30.30
CA TYR A 252 -26.17 4.42 30.45
C TYR A 252 -26.07 5.15 29.11
N PHE A 253 -25.74 4.42 28.05
CA PHE A 253 -25.82 4.92 26.70
C PHE A 253 -25.95 3.77 25.70
N THR A 254 -26.39 4.11 24.48
CA THR A 254 -26.34 3.24 23.33
C THR A 254 -25.92 4.03 22.10
N LYS A 255 -24.91 3.55 21.39
CA LYS A 255 -24.41 4.14 20.15
C LYS A 255 -24.39 3.10 19.03
N THR A 256 -25.24 3.28 18.04
CA THR A 256 -25.27 2.42 16.84
C THR A 256 -24.56 3.10 15.68
N LEU A 257 -23.69 2.34 15.02
CA LEU A 257 -22.98 2.69 13.78
C LEU A 257 -23.60 1.83 12.69
N ASN A 258 -24.29 2.45 11.73
CA ASN A 258 -24.95 1.75 10.63
C ASN A 258 -23.99 1.56 9.44
N ASP A 259 -24.16 0.47 8.69
CA ASP A 259 -23.47 0.13 7.44
C ASP A 259 -21.94 0.38 7.49
N LYS A 260 -21.23 -0.38 8.32
CA LYS A 260 -19.77 -0.31 8.48
C LYS A 260 -19.07 -1.46 7.77
N ILE A 261 -17.93 -1.15 7.14
CA ILE A 261 -17.05 -2.15 6.56
C ILE A 261 -15.72 -2.08 7.29
N LEU A 262 -15.25 -3.23 7.75
CA LEU A 262 -14.02 -3.36 8.50
C LEU A 262 -13.09 -4.33 7.76
N GLY A 263 -11.98 -3.80 7.26
CA GLY A 263 -10.85 -4.54 6.73
C GLY A 263 -9.88 -4.95 7.83
N ARG A 264 -8.88 -5.76 7.44
CA ARG A 264 -7.76 -6.09 8.32
C ARG A 264 -7.06 -4.79 8.69
N ARG A 265 -6.68 -4.61 9.95
CA ARG A 265 -6.00 -3.39 10.46
C ARG A 265 -6.86 -2.12 10.51
N ASP A 266 -8.13 -2.15 10.12
CA ASP A 266 -8.99 -0.97 10.25
C ASP A 266 -9.21 -0.64 11.74
N ILE A 267 -9.14 0.65 12.06
CA ILE A 267 -9.52 1.18 13.37
C ILE A 267 -10.81 1.98 13.23
N LEU A 268 -11.89 1.45 13.76
CA LEU A 268 -13.14 2.17 13.90
C LEU A 268 -13.08 3.02 15.17
N VAL A 269 -12.72 4.29 15.04
CA VAL A 269 -12.71 5.25 16.15
C VAL A 269 -14.10 5.84 16.33
N VAL A 270 -14.67 5.66 17.53
CA VAL A 270 -15.92 6.30 17.94
C VAL A 270 -15.59 7.56 18.73
N PRO A 271 -16.26 8.71 18.46
CA PRO A 271 -16.09 9.92 19.26
C PRO A 271 -16.26 9.63 20.76
N PRO A 272 -15.47 10.30 21.64
CA PRO A 272 -15.62 10.16 23.09
C PRO A 272 -17.06 10.45 23.54
N LEU A 273 -17.53 9.68 24.52
CA LEU A 273 -18.90 9.75 25.04
C LEU A 273 -18.89 10.15 26.51
N ASP A 274 -19.66 11.17 26.87
CA ASP A 274 -19.84 11.62 28.25
C ASP A 274 -21.14 11.02 28.82
N CYS A 275 -21.03 10.20 29.88
CA CYS A 275 -22.20 9.65 30.56
C CYS A 275 -22.79 10.62 31.58
N VAL A 276 -24.07 10.96 31.41
CA VAL A 276 -24.86 11.76 32.34
C VAL A 276 -26.12 10.99 32.71
N VAL A 277 -26.42 10.85 34.00
CA VAL A 277 -27.63 10.16 34.47
C VAL A 277 -28.59 11.19 35.03
N VAL A 278 -29.82 11.18 34.52
CA VAL A 278 -30.89 12.10 34.94
C VAL A 278 -32.08 11.30 35.43
N GLU A 279 -32.49 11.55 36.67
CA GLU A 279 -33.75 11.06 37.20
C GLU A 279 -34.86 12.06 36.89
N ALA A 280 -35.75 11.69 35.96
CA ALA A 280 -36.92 12.48 35.59
C ALA A 280 -38.11 11.54 35.37
N THR A 281 -39.31 11.98 35.73
CA THR A 281 -40.57 11.23 35.52
C THR A 281 -41.60 12.00 34.69
N THR A 282 -41.30 13.26 34.34
CA THR A 282 -42.14 14.13 33.52
C THR A 282 -41.33 14.86 32.44
N PRO A 283 -41.95 15.25 31.31
CA PRO A 283 -41.27 16.02 30.26
C PRO A 283 -40.66 17.35 30.76
N SER A 284 -41.34 18.03 31.69
CA SER A 284 -40.86 19.29 32.29
C SER A 284 -39.65 19.11 33.19
N ALA A 285 -39.61 18.02 33.98
CA ALA A 285 -38.44 17.67 34.80
C ALA A 285 -37.22 17.38 33.92
N LEU A 286 -37.39 16.62 32.82
CA LEU A 286 -36.31 16.36 31.88
C LEU A 286 -35.85 17.65 31.19
N SER A 287 -36.77 18.49 30.72
CA SER A 287 -36.42 19.79 30.12
C SER A 287 -35.60 20.67 31.08
N THR A 288 -35.92 20.64 32.36
CA THR A 288 -35.16 21.35 33.41
C THR A 288 -33.75 20.79 33.55
N ALA A 289 -33.61 19.46 33.55
CA ALA A 289 -32.30 18.81 33.61
C ALA A 289 -31.44 19.08 32.36
N LEU A 290 -32.04 19.14 31.16
CA LEU A 290 -31.34 19.48 29.92
C LEU A 290 -30.90 20.96 29.87
N ALA A 291 -31.55 21.82 30.66
CA ALA A 291 -31.19 23.23 30.81
C ALA A 291 -30.09 23.47 31.87
N ASP A 292 -29.65 22.43 32.60
CA ASP A 292 -28.58 22.54 33.58
C ASP A 292 -27.20 22.44 32.89
N SER A 293 -26.36 23.44 33.07
CA SER A 293 -24.98 23.48 32.55
C SER A 293 -24.09 22.35 33.08
N LYS A 294 -24.49 21.65 34.15
CA LYS A 294 -23.80 20.45 34.64
C LYS A 294 -24.03 19.24 33.75
N ASN A 295 -25.17 19.19 33.08
CA ASN A 295 -25.59 18.06 32.25
C ASN A 295 -25.27 18.28 30.78
N LEU A 296 -25.46 19.50 30.27
CA LEU A 296 -25.24 19.83 28.86
C LEU A 296 -24.54 21.18 28.68
N PRO A 297 -23.72 21.35 27.62
CA PRO A 297 -23.25 22.67 27.20
C PRO A 297 -24.42 23.62 26.95
N GLN A 298 -24.31 24.86 27.42
CA GLN A 298 -25.31 25.91 27.18
C GLN A 298 -24.84 26.92 26.11
N GLU A 299 -23.57 26.84 25.68
CA GLU A 299 -22.96 27.63 24.60
C GLU A 299 -22.15 26.70 23.68
N ALA A 300 -22.02 27.08 22.40
CA ALA A 300 -21.47 26.22 21.35
C ALA A 300 -19.99 25.91 21.66
N PRO A 301 -19.62 24.64 21.89
CA PRO A 301 -18.25 24.29 22.22
C PRO A 301 -17.34 24.39 20.98
N THR A 302 -16.07 24.77 21.21
CA THR A 302 -15.06 24.86 20.16
C THR A 302 -14.74 23.49 19.54
N ALA A 303 -14.74 22.43 20.36
CA ALA A 303 -14.59 21.05 19.92
C ALA A 303 -15.96 20.35 19.96
N ALA A 304 -16.25 19.53 18.95
CA ALA A 304 -17.49 18.75 18.91
C ALA A 304 -17.59 17.83 20.14
N THR A 305 -18.75 17.86 20.78
CA THR A 305 -19.06 17.04 21.96
C THR A 305 -20.38 16.31 21.75
N VAL A 306 -20.42 15.08 22.25
CA VAL A 306 -21.63 14.25 22.30
C VAL A 306 -21.90 13.94 23.76
N THR A 307 -23.10 14.26 24.23
CA THR A 307 -23.50 13.94 25.61
C THR A 307 -24.56 12.86 25.63
N ASP A 308 -24.30 11.77 26.36
CA ASP A 308 -25.22 10.67 26.53
C ASP A 308 -25.98 10.78 27.86
N ILE A 309 -27.30 10.91 27.77
CA ILE A 309 -28.19 11.12 28.90
C ILE A 309 -29.04 9.87 29.12
N ALA A 310 -28.75 9.16 30.20
CA ALA A 310 -29.54 8.04 30.68
C ALA A 310 -30.70 8.56 31.54
N VAL A 311 -31.93 8.31 31.11
CA VAL A 311 -33.15 8.71 31.79
C VAL A 311 -33.68 7.53 32.59
N SER A 312 -33.59 7.60 33.93
CA SER A 312 -33.87 6.47 34.82
C SER A 312 -35.31 6.37 35.35
N GLY A 313 -36.09 7.45 35.31
CA GLY A 313 -37.46 7.45 35.82
C GLY A 313 -38.49 6.93 34.79
N SER A 314 -39.64 6.48 35.30
CA SER A 314 -40.76 6.03 34.45
C SER A 314 -41.60 7.21 33.97
N PHE A 315 -41.77 7.32 32.65
CA PHE A 315 -42.55 8.38 32.02
C PHE A 315 -43.96 7.87 31.68
N ASN A 316 -44.98 8.61 32.10
CA ASN A 316 -46.35 8.39 31.67
C ASN A 316 -47.00 9.70 31.23
N THR A 317 -47.22 9.84 29.92
CA THR A 317 -47.85 11.03 29.32
C THR A 317 -49.36 10.88 29.16
N THR A 318 -49.92 9.68 29.37
CA THR A 318 -51.37 9.42 29.27
C THR A 318 -52.13 9.85 30.53
N SER A 319 -51.46 9.83 31.68
CA SER A 319 -52.02 10.26 32.98
C SER A 319 -51.22 11.40 33.63
N GLY A 320 -50.21 11.94 32.93
CA GLY A 320 -49.29 12.98 33.41
C GLY A 320 -49.20 14.17 32.46
N SER A 321 -48.30 15.11 32.75
CA SER A 321 -48.04 16.28 31.88
C SER A 321 -47.52 15.84 30.50
N ASN A 322 -48.00 16.50 29.45
CA ASN A 322 -47.54 16.35 28.07
C ASN A 322 -47.08 17.70 27.48
N ASP A 323 -46.35 18.46 28.29
CA ASP A 323 -45.80 19.79 27.96
C ASP A 323 -44.69 19.73 26.90
N GLY A 324 -44.18 18.52 26.62
CA GLY A 324 -43.06 18.27 25.73
C GLY A 324 -41.69 18.44 26.38
N ILE A 325 -40.68 17.86 25.74
CA ILE A 325 -39.28 17.91 26.15
C ILE A 325 -38.60 18.97 25.28
N ALA A 326 -38.18 20.07 25.89
CA ALA A 326 -37.46 21.14 25.22
C ALA A 326 -35.98 20.73 25.03
N ILE A 327 -35.59 20.42 23.80
CA ILE A 327 -34.24 19.97 23.44
C ILE A 327 -33.40 21.18 22.97
N PRO A 328 -32.23 21.43 23.58
CA PRO A 328 -31.30 22.45 23.09
C PRO A 328 -30.80 22.17 21.66
N VAL A 329 -30.79 23.21 20.83
CA VAL A 329 -30.22 23.18 19.46
C VAL A 329 -29.01 24.10 19.43
N LEU A 330 -27.83 23.48 19.44
CA LEU A 330 -26.57 24.16 19.66
C LEU A 330 -25.46 23.53 18.81
N GLN A 331 -24.79 24.35 17.99
CA GLN A 331 -23.73 23.88 17.11
C GLN A 331 -22.64 23.14 17.91
N ASN A 332 -22.08 22.06 17.33
CA ASN A 332 -21.05 21.21 17.93
C ASN A 332 -21.47 20.47 19.22
N SER A 333 -22.75 20.46 19.59
CA SER A 333 -23.26 19.80 20.79
C SER A 333 -24.39 18.82 20.44
N ASP A 334 -24.03 17.56 20.27
CA ASP A 334 -24.98 16.46 20.01
C ASP A 334 -25.48 15.84 21.31
N ILE A 335 -26.70 15.32 21.30
CA ILE A 335 -27.39 14.80 22.49
C ILE A 335 -27.93 13.39 22.21
N ASN A 336 -27.59 12.42 23.03
CA ASN A 336 -28.24 11.10 23.01
C ASN A 336 -29.12 10.94 24.24
N LEU A 337 -30.41 10.66 24.05
CA LEU A 337 -31.37 10.41 25.12
C LEU A 337 -31.71 8.92 25.14
N ALA A 338 -31.36 8.22 26.22
CA ALA A 338 -31.68 6.80 26.42
C ALA A 338 -32.67 6.62 27.58
N PHE A 339 -33.87 6.12 27.29
CA PHE A 339 -34.85 5.81 28.32
C PHE A 339 -34.65 4.39 28.82
N ASN A 340 -34.38 4.21 30.13
CA ASN A 340 -34.19 2.87 30.70
C ASN A 340 -35.50 2.09 30.83
N THR A 341 -36.62 2.80 30.93
CA THR A 341 -37.96 2.22 30.91
C THR A 341 -38.72 2.77 29.72
N ALA A 342 -39.42 1.92 28.98
CA ALA A 342 -40.22 2.34 27.84
C ALA A 342 -41.31 3.34 28.30
N PRO A 343 -41.35 4.57 27.74
CA PRO A 343 -42.35 5.56 28.10
C PRO A 343 -43.78 5.07 27.81
N THR A 344 -44.68 5.21 28.78
CA THR A 344 -46.12 4.98 28.58
C THR A 344 -46.74 6.20 27.89
N THR A 345 -47.22 6.01 26.68
CA THR A 345 -47.72 7.07 25.79
C THR A 345 -48.91 6.54 24.98
N SER A 346 -49.62 7.42 24.29
CA SER A 346 -50.65 7.04 23.31
C SER A 346 -50.57 7.94 22.08
N THR A 347 -51.33 7.64 21.03
CA THR A 347 -51.41 8.49 19.84
C THR A 347 -51.99 9.89 20.15
N SER A 348 -52.90 9.99 21.12
CA SER A 348 -53.46 11.26 21.59
C SER A 348 -52.57 11.99 22.60
N ALA A 349 -51.65 11.28 23.24
CA ALA A 349 -50.67 11.82 24.18
C ALA A 349 -49.27 11.22 23.89
N PRO A 350 -48.62 11.63 22.78
CA PRO A 350 -47.29 11.13 22.43
C PRO A 350 -46.21 11.79 23.30
N LEU A 351 -45.02 11.18 23.36
CA LEU A 351 -43.82 11.83 23.88
C LEU A 351 -43.37 12.91 22.89
N LYS A 352 -43.47 14.18 23.28
CA LYS A 352 -43.13 15.31 22.40
C LYS A 352 -41.68 15.75 22.60
N LEU A 353 -40.91 15.84 21.52
CA LEU A 353 -39.58 16.47 21.46
C LEU A 353 -39.70 17.76 20.65
N THR A 354 -39.30 18.87 21.24
CA THR A 354 -39.43 20.20 20.63
C THR A 354 -38.12 20.96 20.72
N ASP A 355 -37.78 21.70 19.66
CA ASP A 355 -36.68 22.65 19.69
C ASP A 355 -36.87 23.70 20.79
N LYS A 356 -35.90 23.81 21.71
CA LYS A 356 -35.94 24.78 22.82
C LYS A 356 -35.75 26.22 22.34
N THR A 357 -34.95 26.44 21.29
CA THR A 357 -34.55 27.79 20.87
C THR A 357 -35.51 28.40 19.85
N ASN A 358 -36.50 27.63 19.37
CA ASN A 358 -37.20 28.01 18.15
C ASN A 358 -38.71 27.73 18.19
N THR A 359 -39.48 28.69 18.72
CA THR A 359 -40.95 28.66 18.69
C THR A 359 -41.54 29.19 17.37
N SER A 360 -40.74 29.45 16.31
CA SER A 360 -41.20 30.16 15.11
C SER A 360 -40.72 29.62 13.75
N VAL A 361 -39.80 28.65 13.69
CA VAL A 361 -39.39 28.01 12.43
C VAL A 361 -40.23 26.76 12.21
N SER A 362 -41.06 26.75 11.17
CA SER A 362 -41.82 25.56 10.73
C SER A 362 -41.19 24.86 9.54
N THR A 363 -40.26 25.53 8.85
CA THR A 363 -39.62 25.00 7.64
C THR A 363 -38.33 24.26 7.99
N PRO A 364 -38.15 23.01 7.53
CA PRO A 364 -36.91 22.26 7.68
C PRO A 364 -35.68 23.04 7.19
N ALA A 365 -34.67 23.17 8.06
CA ALA A 365 -33.38 23.76 7.70
C ALA A 365 -32.63 22.87 6.69
N ALA A 366 -31.93 23.49 5.74
CA ALA A 366 -31.14 22.75 4.74
C ALA A 366 -30.00 21.94 5.39
N THR A 367 -29.40 22.48 6.46
CA THR A 367 -28.33 21.83 7.24
C THR A 367 -28.74 21.80 8.70
N ALA A 368 -28.53 20.65 9.36
CA ALA A 368 -28.78 20.52 10.78
C ALA A 368 -27.73 21.30 11.60
N THR A 369 -28.14 21.89 12.70
CA THR A 369 -27.27 22.57 13.66
C THR A 369 -26.57 21.58 14.59
N ASN A 370 -27.29 20.53 15.00
CA ASN A 370 -26.81 19.43 15.82
C ASN A 370 -27.61 18.15 15.55
N SER A 371 -27.21 17.07 16.23
CA SER A 371 -27.87 15.77 16.19
C SER A 371 -28.46 15.38 17.54
N VAL A 372 -29.63 14.74 17.52
CA VAL A 372 -30.31 14.19 18.71
C VAL A 372 -30.67 12.74 18.47
N SER A 373 -30.25 11.84 19.35
CA SER A 373 -30.70 10.44 19.35
C SER A 373 -31.75 10.23 20.43
N LEU A 374 -32.83 9.51 20.12
CA LEU A 374 -33.85 9.07 21.06
C LEU A 374 -33.87 7.54 21.04
N ALA A 375 -33.42 6.92 22.14
CA ALA A 375 -33.41 5.48 22.33
C ALA A 375 -34.45 5.05 23.36
N VAL A 376 -35.24 4.03 23.03
CA VAL A 376 -36.19 3.37 23.94
C VAL A 376 -35.90 1.87 24.02
N PRO A 377 -36.22 1.18 25.14
CA PRO A 377 -36.00 -0.25 25.25
C PRO A 377 -37.08 -1.04 24.51
N GLU A 378 -36.82 -2.32 24.27
CA GLU A 378 -37.82 -3.24 23.72
C GLU A 378 -39.00 -3.37 24.69
N THR A 379 -40.23 -3.29 24.18
CA THR A 379 -41.45 -3.49 24.96
C THR A 379 -41.80 -4.97 25.06
N THR A 380 -42.33 -5.41 26.20
CA THR A 380 -42.89 -6.76 26.33
C THR A 380 -44.20 -6.89 25.54
N ALA A 381 -44.70 -8.12 25.35
CA ALA A 381 -45.93 -8.36 24.60
C ALA A 381 -47.17 -7.67 25.23
N GLU A 382 -47.12 -7.39 26.52
CA GLU A 382 -48.19 -6.76 27.30
C GLU A 382 -48.11 -5.22 27.31
N GLN A 383 -46.99 -4.64 26.87
CA GLN A 383 -46.77 -3.19 26.85
C GLN A 383 -46.90 -2.63 25.43
N GLU A 384 -47.71 -1.57 25.26
CA GLU A 384 -47.74 -0.84 23.99
C GLU A 384 -46.41 -0.08 23.75
N ALA A 385 -45.93 -0.15 22.51
CA ALA A 385 -44.79 0.62 22.05
C ALA A 385 -45.04 2.14 22.16
N PRO A 386 -44.01 2.95 22.48
CA PRO A 386 -44.18 4.39 22.63
C PRO A 386 -44.53 5.10 21.31
N SER A 387 -45.42 6.09 21.39
CA SER A 387 -45.74 7.05 20.33
C SER A 387 -44.98 8.36 20.57
N VAL A 388 -44.41 8.94 19.52
CA VAL A 388 -43.47 10.08 19.61
C VAL A 388 -43.86 11.17 18.62
N ALA A 389 -43.79 12.43 19.04
CA ALA A 389 -43.99 13.59 18.18
C ALA A 389 -42.74 14.48 18.20
N ILE A 390 -42.11 14.67 17.05
CA ILE A 390 -40.83 15.37 16.90
C ILE A 390 -41.08 16.66 16.11
N THR A 391 -40.74 17.80 16.70
CA THR A 391 -40.75 19.12 16.05
C THR A 391 -39.39 19.78 16.26
N MET A 392 -38.43 19.41 15.42
CA MET A 392 -37.03 19.84 15.51
C MET A 392 -36.46 20.19 14.13
N PRO A 393 -36.98 21.24 13.46
CA PRO A 393 -36.68 21.55 12.06
C PRO A 393 -35.22 21.94 11.79
N SER A 394 -34.42 22.19 12.83
CA SER A 394 -33.00 22.54 12.72
C SER A 394 -32.05 21.40 13.14
N THR A 395 -32.58 20.20 13.41
CA THR A 395 -31.81 19.11 14.03
C THR A 395 -31.99 17.81 13.26
N THR A 396 -30.92 17.03 13.17
CA THR A 396 -30.97 15.63 12.73
C THR A 396 -31.44 14.79 13.92
N VAL A 397 -32.54 14.04 13.75
CA VAL A 397 -33.07 13.19 14.83
C VAL A 397 -32.89 11.73 14.48
N THR A 398 -32.37 10.92 15.40
CA THR A 398 -32.20 9.47 15.25
C THR A 398 -33.14 8.75 16.20
N LEU A 399 -33.93 7.82 15.68
CA LEU A 399 -34.63 6.82 16.49
C LEU A 399 -33.73 5.60 16.66
N ALA A 400 -33.54 5.18 17.91
CA ALA A 400 -32.60 4.16 18.30
C ALA A 400 -33.22 3.16 19.30
N ALA A 401 -32.52 2.06 19.55
CA ALA A 401 -32.89 1.11 20.58
C ALA A 401 -31.99 1.28 21.80
N VAL A 402 -32.53 1.09 23.00
CA VAL A 402 -31.76 0.67 24.17
C VAL A 402 -31.65 -0.84 24.08
N GLY A 403 -30.46 -1.37 23.86
CA GLY A 403 -30.30 -2.76 23.43
C GLY A 403 -30.15 -2.87 21.91
N ASN A 404 -30.65 -3.97 21.35
CA ASN A 404 -30.53 -4.28 19.91
C ASN A 404 -31.82 -4.06 19.12
N LYS A 405 -32.94 -3.92 19.83
CA LYS A 405 -34.27 -3.85 19.23
C LYS A 405 -35.12 -2.83 19.98
N ALA A 406 -35.91 -2.09 19.22
CA ALA A 406 -36.94 -1.22 19.78
C ALA A 406 -38.09 -1.10 18.79
N THR A 407 -39.30 -0.92 19.32
CA THR A 407 -40.48 -0.63 18.51
C THR A 407 -41.04 0.72 18.92
N TYR A 408 -41.34 1.56 17.94
CA TYR A 408 -42.12 2.78 18.08
C TYR A 408 -43.48 2.56 17.44
N ASN A 409 -44.55 2.97 18.13
CA ASN A 409 -45.91 2.78 17.64
C ASN A 409 -46.23 3.80 16.54
N GLU A 410 -46.57 5.04 16.90
CA GLU A 410 -46.78 6.13 15.95
C GLU A 410 -45.74 7.23 16.15
N VAL A 411 -45.02 7.58 15.09
CA VAL A 411 -44.06 8.68 15.06
C VAL A 411 -44.56 9.74 14.10
N THR A 412 -44.67 10.98 14.57
CA THR A 412 -44.89 12.15 13.70
C THR A 412 -43.66 13.05 13.77
N ALA A 413 -43.06 13.41 12.64
CA ALA A 413 -41.78 14.10 12.65
C ALA A 413 -41.68 15.28 11.68
N THR A 414 -41.12 16.39 12.18
CA THR A 414 -40.49 17.46 11.39
C THR A 414 -39.04 17.58 11.86
N THR A 415 -38.08 17.35 10.97
CA THR A 415 -36.64 17.49 11.23
C THR A 415 -36.00 18.47 10.24
N ALA A 416 -34.69 18.71 10.35
CA ALA A 416 -33.94 19.30 9.25
C ALA A 416 -34.08 18.48 7.96
N GLN A 417 -33.83 19.11 6.80
CA GLN A 417 -33.80 18.43 5.50
C GLN A 417 -32.80 17.28 5.51
N GLN A 418 -31.74 17.36 6.32
CA GLN A 418 -30.79 16.28 6.54
C GLN A 418 -31.23 15.34 7.69
N THR A 419 -32.36 14.71 7.39
CA THR A 419 -32.82 13.35 7.69
C THR A 419 -33.13 12.93 9.12
N LEU A 420 -34.40 12.62 9.37
CA LEU A 420 -34.79 11.66 10.41
C LEU A 420 -34.13 10.30 10.12
N ILE A 421 -33.38 9.76 11.07
CA ILE A 421 -32.66 8.48 10.95
C ILE A 421 -33.41 7.40 11.73
N ILE A 422 -33.67 6.26 11.09
CA ILE A 422 -34.22 5.06 11.73
C ILE A 422 -33.12 4.02 11.79
N ASN A 423 -32.50 3.83 12.95
CA ASN A 423 -31.37 2.89 13.10
C ASN A 423 -31.77 1.44 12.79
N ALA A 424 -30.77 0.63 12.42
CA ALA A 424 -30.93 -0.81 12.37
C ALA A 424 -31.43 -1.34 13.73
N GLY A 425 -32.28 -2.38 13.69
CA GLY A 425 -32.93 -2.93 14.90
C GLY A 425 -34.17 -2.14 15.37
N VAL A 426 -34.43 -0.94 14.84
CA VAL A 426 -35.64 -0.17 15.15
C VAL A 426 -36.78 -0.51 14.20
N THR A 427 -37.96 -0.75 14.75
CA THR A 427 -39.22 -0.85 13.99
C THR A 427 -40.11 0.34 14.31
N VAL A 428 -40.60 1.03 13.27
CA VAL A 428 -41.64 2.06 13.40
C VAL A 428 -42.91 1.55 12.73
N LYS A 429 -43.98 1.33 13.51
CA LYS A 429 -45.24 0.80 12.95
C LYS A 429 -45.89 1.82 12.02
N LYS A 430 -45.98 3.09 12.43
CA LYS A 430 -46.47 4.18 11.58
C LYS A 430 -45.60 5.42 11.70
N LEU A 431 -45.04 5.85 10.58
CA LEU A 431 -44.24 7.08 10.48
C LEU A 431 -44.96 8.11 9.61
N THR A 432 -45.38 9.22 10.22
CA THR A 432 -45.95 10.40 9.55
C THR A 432 -44.89 11.48 9.42
N VAL A 433 -44.51 11.81 8.18
CA VAL A 433 -43.47 12.80 7.90
C VAL A 433 -44.09 14.13 7.51
N LYS A 434 -43.88 15.14 8.35
CA LYS A 434 -44.34 16.52 8.14
C LYS A 434 -43.29 17.44 7.52
N GLY A 435 -42.02 17.06 7.61
CA GLY A 435 -40.92 17.77 6.97
C GLY A 435 -39.56 17.14 7.29
N GLY A 436 -38.59 17.37 6.41
CA GLY A 436 -37.27 16.72 6.43
C GLY A 436 -37.23 15.45 5.57
N ASN A 437 -36.03 14.93 5.28
CA ASN A 437 -35.85 13.68 4.54
C ASN A 437 -35.74 12.47 5.50
N LEU A 438 -35.55 11.26 4.97
CA LEU A 438 -35.39 10.03 5.76
C LEU A 438 -34.09 9.29 5.44
N LYS A 439 -33.44 8.73 6.47
CA LYS A 439 -32.38 7.71 6.35
C LYS A 439 -32.86 6.47 7.12
N ILE A 440 -33.21 5.40 6.42
CA ILE A 440 -33.85 4.23 7.05
C ILE A 440 -32.88 3.05 6.95
N TYR A 441 -32.50 2.50 8.11
CA TYR A 441 -31.72 1.26 8.24
C TYR A 441 -32.55 0.15 8.90
N GLY A 442 -33.53 0.52 9.73
CA GLY A 442 -34.48 -0.40 10.36
C GLY A 442 -35.71 -0.71 9.50
N LYS A 443 -36.84 -0.97 10.17
CA LYS A 443 -38.12 -1.31 9.54
C LYS A 443 -39.14 -0.19 9.73
N VAL A 444 -39.82 0.20 8.66
CA VAL A 444 -41.01 1.07 8.69
C VAL A 444 -42.18 0.29 8.09
N GLU A 445 -43.25 0.06 8.87
CA GLU A 445 -44.38 -0.77 8.42
C GLU A 445 -45.44 0.04 7.66
N GLN A 446 -45.67 1.29 8.06
CA GLN A 446 -46.53 2.24 7.38
C GLN A 446 -45.84 3.59 7.31
N LEU A 447 -45.85 4.20 6.11
CA LEU A 447 -45.29 5.52 5.86
C LEU A 447 -46.39 6.45 5.35
N VAL A 448 -46.51 7.62 5.98
CA VAL A 448 -47.56 8.62 5.70
C VAL A 448 -46.91 9.95 5.38
N HIS A 449 -47.31 10.55 4.27
CA HIS A 449 -46.90 11.89 3.86
C HIS A 449 -47.86 12.93 4.45
N ASP A 450 -47.32 13.93 5.16
CA ASP A 450 -48.07 15.06 5.72
C ASP A 450 -47.27 16.37 5.59
N ALA A 451 -46.54 16.52 4.47
CA ALA A 451 -45.63 17.64 4.20
C ALA A 451 -46.13 18.54 3.04
N GLY A 452 -47.45 18.55 2.80
CA GLY A 452 -48.06 19.30 1.70
C GLY A 452 -47.60 18.79 0.33
N ASP A 453 -47.04 19.65 -0.51
CA ASP A 453 -46.52 19.30 -1.85
C ASP A 453 -45.01 19.01 -1.88
N THR A 454 -44.36 18.99 -0.72
CA THR A 454 -42.92 18.74 -0.62
C THR A 454 -42.60 17.28 -0.91
N THR A 455 -41.68 17.00 -1.83
CA THR A 455 -41.11 15.66 -2.02
C THR A 455 -40.20 15.29 -0.85
N ILE A 456 -40.33 14.06 -0.35
CA ILE A 456 -39.50 13.53 0.74
C ILE A 456 -38.57 12.47 0.18
N TYR A 457 -37.26 12.67 0.38
CA TYR A 457 -36.25 11.72 -0.11
C TYR A 457 -35.91 10.66 0.95
N ILE A 458 -35.73 9.42 0.51
CA ILE A 458 -35.38 8.28 1.37
C ILE A 458 -34.03 7.71 0.95
N ILE A 459 -33.08 7.73 1.87
CA ILE A 459 -31.86 6.93 1.78
C ILE A 459 -32.16 5.59 2.47
N LYS A 460 -32.10 4.50 1.70
CA LYS A 460 -32.40 3.15 2.17
C LYS A 460 -31.09 2.42 2.47
N GLY A 461 -30.87 2.06 3.74
CA GLY A 461 -29.75 1.23 4.17
C GLY A 461 -29.91 -0.24 3.79
N THR A 462 -28.83 -1.02 3.96
CA THR A 462 -28.71 -2.39 3.44
C THR A 462 -29.84 -3.31 3.88
N GLU A 463 -30.16 -3.31 5.18
CA GLU A 463 -31.20 -4.19 5.78
C GLU A 463 -32.55 -3.48 5.97
N ALA A 464 -32.70 -2.29 5.41
CA ALA A 464 -33.88 -1.48 5.61
C ALA A 464 -35.12 -2.11 4.97
N SER A 465 -36.21 -2.15 5.73
CA SER A 465 -37.51 -2.63 5.27
C SER A 465 -38.49 -1.46 5.19
N LEU A 466 -38.99 -1.20 3.98
CA LEU A 466 -40.01 -0.20 3.70
C LEU A 466 -41.36 -0.88 3.47
N PRO A 467 -42.49 -0.15 3.62
CA PRO A 467 -43.80 -0.66 3.26
C PRO A 467 -43.86 -1.07 1.78
N ALA A 468 -44.67 -2.07 1.44
CA ALA A 468 -44.81 -2.54 0.06
C ALA A 468 -45.32 -1.46 -0.91
N THR A 469 -46.10 -0.50 -0.39
CA THR A 469 -46.61 0.65 -1.12
C THR A 469 -46.21 1.92 -0.38
N ILE A 470 -45.54 2.85 -1.08
CA ILE A 470 -45.21 4.18 -0.58
C ILE A 470 -45.89 5.23 -1.47
N ASP A 471 -46.30 6.36 -0.89
CA ASP A 471 -46.83 7.50 -1.63
C ASP A 471 -45.80 7.98 -2.67
N SER A 472 -46.24 8.35 -3.88
CA SER A 472 -45.39 8.89 -4.95
C SER A 472 -44.55 10.12 -4.56
N LYS A 473 -44.95 10.84 -3.50
CA LYS A 473 -44.21 11.96 -2.92
C LYS A 473 -43.00 11.51 -2.09
N PHE A 474 -42.83 10.21 -1.82
CA PHE A 474 -41.61 9.62 -1.31
C PHE A 474 -40.74 9.07 -2.44
N VAL A 475 -39.50 9.55 -2.53
CA VAL A 475 -38.54 9.13 -3.58
C VAL A 475 -37.33 8.48 -2.93
N VAL A 476 -37.16 7.16 -3.16
CA VAL A 476 -35.95 6.43 -2.75
C VAL A 476 -34.78 6.86 -3.64
N GLN A 477 -33.70 7.31 -3.02
CA GLN A 477 -32.52 7.81 -3.73
C GLN A 477 -31.76 6.68 -4.42
N SER A 478 -31.19 6.96 -5.59
CA SER A 478 -30.24 6.07 -6.26
C SER A 478 -28.89 6.09 -5.54
N ASP A 479 -28.08 5.03 -5.70
CA ASP A 479 -26.73 4.92 -5.12
C ASP A 479 -25.85 6.14 -5.44
N VAL A 480 -26.02 6.75 -6.61
CA VAL A 480 -25.28 7.97 -7.01
C VAL A 480 -25.62 9.17 -6.12
N ALA A 481 -26.91 9.39 -5.82
CA ALA A 481 -27.32 10.48 -4.96
C ALA A 481 -26.91 10.24 -3.50
N VAL A 482 -26.92 8.97 -3.07
CA VAL A 482 -26.41 8.59 -1.73
C VAL A 482 -24.90 8.77 -1.67
N LEU A 483 -24.13 8.33 -2.67
CA LEU A 483 -22.69 8.49 -2.79
C LEU A 483 -22.29 9.97 -2.68
N LYS A 484 -22.95 10.86 -3.44
CA LYS A 484 -22.73 12.31 -3.36
C LYS A 484 -22.94 12.86 -1.95
N THR A 485 -24.03 12.44 -1.31
CA THR A 485 -24.38 12.89 0.04
C THR A 485 -23.37 12.38 1.06
N ALA A 486 -22.99 11.10 0.97
CA ALA A 486 -21.99 10.48 1.83
C ALA A 486 -20.65 11.23 1.73
N PHE A 487 -20.17 11.48 0.51
CA PHE A 487 -18.89 12.17 0.30
C PHE A 487 -18.91 13.61 0.79
N ALA A 488 -19.99 14.35 0.55
CA ALA A 488 -20.15 15.71 1.06
C ALA A 488 -20.09 15.77 2.60
N ASN A 489 -20.56 14.72 3.28
CA ASN A 489 -20.56 14.62 4.73
C ASN A 489 -19.24 14.06 5.31
N GLY A 490 -18.38 13.47 4.48
CA GLY A 490 -17.21 12.72 4.94
C GLY A 490 -17.55 11.32 5.45
N GLU A 491 -18.58 10.69 4.87
CA GLU A 491 -18.97 9.31 5.16
C GLU A 491 -18.39 8.36 4.10
N ASP A 492 -17.91 7.20 4.54
CA ASP A 492 -17.50 6.11 3.66
C ASP A 492 -18.69 5.59 2.84
N PHE A 493 -18.41 5.11 1.62
CA PHE A 493 -19.43 4.56 0.74
C PHE A 493 -18.96 3.27 0.07
N LYS A 494 -19.84 2.27 0.05
CA LYS A 494 -19.63 0.99 -0.63
C LYS A 494 -20.70 0.78 -1.69
N LEU A 495 -20.27 0.53 -2.92
CA LEU A 495 -21.19 0.27 -4.02
C LEU A 495 -21.99 -1.02 -3.76
N SER A 496 -23.30 -0.94 -3.98
CA SER A 496 -24.21 -2.08 -3.89
C SER A 496 -24.62 -2.62 -5.26
N ALA A 497 -24.42 -1.81 -6.31
CA ALA A 497 -24.62 -2.12 -7.71
C ALA A 497 -23.73 -1.20 -8.58
N ASP A 498 -23.73 -1.42 -9.89
CA ASP A 498 -23.14 -0.48 -10.83
C ASP A 498 -23.80 0.90 -10.72
N ALA A 499 -23.00 1.95 -10.80
CA ALA A 499 -23.43 3.34 -10.63
C ALA A 499 -22.89 4.23 -11.75
N ASP A 500 -23.55 5.36 -12.00
CA ASP A 500 -23.25 6.28 -13.10
C ASP A 500 -23.29 7.74 -12.62
N ILE A 501 -22.13 8.40 -12.63
CA ILE A 501 -21.94 9.80 -12.23
C ILE A 501 -21.74 10.73 -13.43
N THR A 502 -22.12 10.33 -14.64
CA THR A 502 -22.08 11.18 -15.83
C THR A 502 -22.93 12.45 -15.62
N GLY A 503 -22.34 13.61 -15.93
CA GLY A 503 -22.91 14.94 -15.63
C GLY A 503 -23.20 15.19 -14.14
N GLN A 504 -22.67 14.35 -13.25
CA GLN A 504 -23.02 14.28 -11.85
C GLN A 504 -21.81 14.08 -10.90
N SER A 505 -20.87 15.02 -10.89
CA SER A 505 -19.63 14.95 -10.09
C SER A 505 -19.89 14.65 -8.62
N VAL A 506 -18.95 13.90 -8.05
CA VAL A 506 -18.92 13.56 -6.63
C VAL A 506 -17.70 14.24 -6.02
N SER A 507 -17.85 14.90 -4.88
CA SER A 507 -16.76 15.67 -4.28
C SER A 507 -16.54 15.33 -2.81
N VAL A 508 -15.28 15.13 -2.43
CA VAL A 508 -14.84 15.05 -1.03
C VAL A 508 -14.38 16.44 -0.60
N PRO A 509 -15.09 17.15 0.30
CA PRO A 509 -14.70 18.50 0.70
C PRO A 509 -13.40 18.53 1.52
N ALA A 510 -12.74 19.69 1.54
CA ALA A 510 -11.58 19.93 2.40
C ALA A 510 -11.89 19.62 3.87
N GLY A 511 -10.93 19.04 4.59
CA GLY A 511 -11.09 18.62 5.98
C GLY A 511 -11.94 17.36 6.20
N LYS A 512 -12.47 16.74 5.13
CA LYS A 512 -13.19 15.45 5.19
C LYS A 512 -12.31 14.31 4.69
N SER A 513 -12.61 13.10 5.15
CA SER A 513 -11.96 11.87 4.72
C SER A 513 -13.02 10.82 4.43
N VAL A 514 -12.88 10.07 3.33
CA VAL A 514 -13.82 9.01 2.95
C VAL A 514 -13.11 7.78 2.41
N VAL A 515 -13.75 6.63 2.52
CA VAL A 515 -13.40 5.41 1.80
C VAL A 515 -14.45 5.13 0.72
N LEU A 516 -14.03 4.97 -0.54
CA LEU A 516 -14.84 4.40 -1.61
C LEU A 516 -14.48 2.93 -1.79
N ASP A 517 -15.45 2.06 -1.54
CA ASP A 517 -15.33 0.63 -1.80
C ASP A 517 -16.15 0.25 -3.04
N LEU A 518 -15.45 -0.10 -4.13
CA LEU A 518 -16.08 -0.49 -5.39
C LEU A 518 -16.81 -1.84 -5.29
N ASN A 519 -16.44 -2.70 -4.34
CA ASN A 519 -17.11 -3.97 -4.06
C ASN A 519 -17.44 -4.83 -5.30
N GLY A 520 -16.54 -4.86 -6.29
CA GLY A 520 -16.72 -5.63 -7.52
C GLY A 520 -17.64 -4.97 -8.57
N TYR A 521 -18.14 -3.76 -8.32
CA TYR A 521 -19.03 -3.01 -9.21
C TYR A 521 -18.32 -1.92 -10.01
N THR A 522 -19.00 -1.44 -11.05
CA THR A 522 -18.53 -0.40 -11.95
C THR A 522 -19.12 0.96 -11.57
N LEU A 523 -18.26 1.99 -11.46
CA LEU A 523 -18.66 3.39 -11.38
C LEU A 523 -18.30 4.10 -12.69
N THR A 524 -19.30 4.51 -13.45
CA THR A 524 -19.13 5.18 -14.75
C THR A 524 -19.05 6.70 -14.55
N ALA A 525 -18.08 7.34 -15.19
CA ALA A 525 -17.87 8.79 -15.20
C ALA A 525 -17.59 9.28 -16.64
N ASP A 526 -17.71 10.58 -16.91
CA ASP A 526 -17.50 11.15 -18.27
C ASP A 526 -16.28 12.05 -18.41
N ASN A 527 -15.49 12.23 -17.34
CA ASN A 527 -14.29 13.07 -17.33
C ASN A 527 -14.56 14.58 -17.60
N SER A 528 -15.82 15.01 -17.60
CA SER A 528 -16.17 16.43 -17.66
C SER A 528 -15.94 17.11 -16.30
N ALA A 529 -15.94 18.44 -16.29
CA ALA A 529 -15.90 19.21 -15.04
C ALA A 529 -17.05 18.83 -14.07
N THR A 530 -18.17 18.36 -14.63
CA THR A 530 -19.39 18.01 -13.91
C THR A 530 -19.64 16.51 -13.83
N GLY A 531 -18.77 15.62 -14.29
CA GLY A 531 -19.01 14.16 -14.23
C GLY A 531 -17.76 13.36 -13.90
N LYS A 532 -17.03 13.82 -12.87
CA LYS A 532 -15.81 13.18 -12.33
C LYS A 532 -15.82 13.14 -10.79
N ILE A 533 -14.85 12.45 -10.19
CA ILE A 533 -14.61 12.51 -8.75
C ILE A 533 -13.61 13.63 -8.46
N ILE A 534 -13.94 14.49 -7.50
CA ILE A 534 -13.08 15.61 -7.08
C ILE A 534 -12.73 15.43 -5.60
N VAL A 535 -11.45 15.34 -5.29
CA VAL A 535 -10.92 15.13 -3.95
C VAL A 535 -10.24 16.42 -3.49
N LEU A 536 -10.92 17.17 -2.62
CA LEU A 536 -10.38 18.36 -1.94
C LEU A 536 -9.95 18.04 -0.50
N GLY A 537 -10.50 16.97 0.07
CA GLY A 537 -10.09 16.36 1.34
C GLY A 537 -9.28 15.10 1.11
N LYS A 538 -9.62 14.01 1.79
CA LYS A 538 -8.90 12.74 1.70
C LYS A 538 -9.79 11.61 1.20
N MET A 539 -9.28 10.78 0.31
CA MET A 539 -10.02 9.64 -0.22
C MET A 539 -9.16 8.38 -0.24
N THR A 540 -9.69 7.27 0.28
CA THR A 540 -9.13 5.93 0.04
C THR A 540 -10.01 5.19 -0.96
N LEU A 541 -9.42 4.64 -2.02
CA LEU A 541 -10.08 3.75 -2.97
C LEU A 541 -9.69 2.30 -2.71
N LYS A 542 -10.70 1.44 -2.55
CA LYS A 542 -10.51 -0.01 -2.44
C LYS A 542 -11.60 -0.77 -3.18
N ASP A 543 -11.38 -2.07 -3.36
CA ASP A 543 -12.39 -3.02 -3.78
C ASP A 543 -12.38 -4.20 -2.81
N SER A 544 -13.43 -4.35 -2.00
CA SER A 544 -13.56 -5.44 -1.04
C SER A 544 -14.04 -6.76 -1.64
N SER A 545 -14.41 -6.80 -2.93
CA SER A 545 -14.79 -8.06 -3.57
C SER A 545 -13.65 -9.06 -3.59
N THR A 546 -13.98 -10.36 -3.63
CA THR A 546 -13.00 -11.44 -3.69
C THR A 546 -12.16 -11.37 -4.96
N GLU A 547 -12.78 -11.02 -6.09
CA GLU A 547 -12.14 -10.98 -7.42
C GLU A 547 -11.39 -9.68 -7.72
N LYS A 548 -11.58 -8.62 -6.91
CA LYS A 548 -10.99 -7.28 -7.12
C LYS A 548 -11.30 -6.68 -8.52
N LYS A 549 -12.50 -6.98 -9.05
CA LYS A 549 -12.93 -6.61 -10.41
C LYS A 549 -13.63 -5.24 -10.53
N GLY A 550 -13.94 -4.62 -9.41
CA GLY A 550 -14.59 -3.32 -9.34
C GLY A 550 -13.74 -2.26 -10.04
N LYS A 551 -14.40 -1.36 -10.76
CA LYS A 551 -13.71 -0.41 -11.64
C LYS A 551 -14.39 0.94 -11.75
N ILE A 552 -13.59 2.00 -11.89
CA ILE A 552 -14.06 3.33 -12.31
C ILE A 552 -13.75 3.47 -13.80
N VAL A 553 -14.73 3.83 -14.64
CA VAL A 553 -14.58 3.82 -16.11
C VAL A 553 -14.94 5.16 -16.76
N ALA A 554 -14.17 5.53 -17.78
CA ALA A 554 -14.47 6.69 -18.63
C ALA A 554 -15.50 6.33 -19.71
N SER A 555 -16.57 7.11 -19.81
CA SER A 555 -17.64 6.95 -20.79
C SER A 555 -17.45 7.81 -22.05
N GLN A 556 -16.64 8.86 -21.99
CA GLN A 556 -16.41 9.77 -23.12
C GLN A 556 -14.96 9.78 -23.60
N ASP A 557 -14.79 9.95 -24.91
CA ASP A 557 -13.51 10.25 -25.55
C ASP A 557 -13.04 11.66 -25.14
N TYR A 558 -11.73 11.88 -25.17
CA TYR A 558 -11.20 13.22 -24.93
C TYR A 558 -11.79 14.22 -25.93
N THR A 559 -12.31 15.31 -25.40
CA THR A 559 -12.72 16.48 -26.19
C THR A 559 -12.29 17.73 -25.45
N ALA A 560 -11.49 18.57 -26.11
CA ALA A 560 -11.00 19.81 -25.53
C ALA A 560 -12.15 20.63 -24.91
N ALA A 561 -11.92 21.16 -23.71
CA ALA A 561 -12.87 21.93 -22.90
C ALA A 561 -14.18 21.24 -22.47
N SER A 562 -14.47 20.02 -22.92
CA SER A 562 -15.71 19.30 -22.58
C SER A 562 -15.44 18.06 -21.72
N TYR A 563 -14.49 17.22 -22.16
CA TYR A 563 -14.13 15.94 -21.54
C TYR A 563 -12.61 15.83 -21.42
N ASN A 564 -11.98 16.86 -20.86
CA ASN A 564 -10.53 17.01 -20.79
C ASN A 564 -9.96 16.84 -19.38
N GLY A 565 -10.76 16.34 -18.43
CA GLY A 565 -10.34 16.05 -17.07
C GLY A 565 -9.91 14.59 -16.87
N SER A 566 -9.31 14.30 -15.72
CA SER A 566 -9.14 12.95 -15.21
C SER A 566 -10.45 12.38 -14.64
N LEU A 567 -10.54 11.05 -14.53
CA LEU A 567 -11.65 10.38 -13.84
C LEU A 567 -11.72 10.80 -12.37
N ILE A 568 -10.54 10.95 -11.76
CA ILE A 568 -10.36 11.43 -10.40
C ILE A 568 -9.39 12.60 -10.41
N GLU A 569 -9.80 13.72 -9.84
CA GLU A 569 -8.96 14.91 -9.66
C GLU A 569 -8.69 15.12 -8.16
N ILE A 570 -7.43 15.19 -7.78
CA ILE A 570 -6.96 15.51 -6.43
C ILE A 570 -6.48 16.96 -6.48
N ALA A 571 -7.13 17.85 -5.73
CA ALA A 571 -6.92 19.29 -5.86
C ALA A 571 -6.79 19.97 -4.49
N GLY A 572 -5.60 20.52 -4.23
CA GLY A 572 -5.28 21.31 -3.04
C GLY A 572 -4.16 20.69 -2.19
N GLU A 573 -3.38 21.52 -1.49
CA GLU A 573 -2.22 21.07 -0.68
C GLU A 573 -2.60 20.16 0.51
N ASP A 574 -3.84 20.24 0.99
CA ASP A 574 -4.37 19.35 2.04
C ASP A 574 -5.12 18.13 1.47
N ALA A 575 -5.22 18.04 0.14
CA ALA A 575 -5.96 16.98 -0.54
C ALA A 575 -5.06 15.77 -0.81
N SER A 576 -5.56 14.57 -0.51
CA SER A 576 -4.82 13.34 -0.81
C SER A 576 -5.71 12.18 -1.20
N MET A 577 -5.17 11.29 -2.04
CA MET A 577 -5.82 10.02 -2.34
C MET A 577 -4.86 8.85 -2.15
N THR A 578 -5.36 7.77 -1.53
CA THR A 578 -4.69 6.48 -1.45
C THR A 578 -5.47 5.44 -2.25
N MET A 579 -4.83 4.75 -3.19
CA MET A 579 -5.39 3.60 -3.91
C MET A 579 -4.79 2.30 -3.37
N GLU A 580 -5.62 1.50 -2.71
CA GLU A 580 -5.22 0.22 -2.11
C GLU A 580 -5.52 -0.97 -3.03
N SER A 581 -6.63 -0.91 -3.78
CA SER A 581 -7.07 -1.97 -4.69
C SER A 581 -8.15 -1.48 -5.66
N GLY A 582 -8.63 -2.37 -6.54
CA GLY A 582 -9.62 -2.05 -7.58
C GLY A 582 -8.96 -1.57 -8.87
N ASN A 583 -9.78 -1.11 -9.81
CA ASN A 583 -9.33 -0.72 -11.14
C ASN A 583 -9.82 0.69 -11.52
N ILE A 584 -8.99 1.43 -12.26
CA ILE A 584 -9.39 2.66 -12.95
C ILE A 584 -9.09 2.45 -14.43
N SER A 585 -10.10 2.54 -15.30
CA SER A 585 -9.97 2.32 -16.74
C SER A 585 -10.42 3.55 -17.52
N ALA A 586 -9.44 4.30 -18.01
CA ALA A 586 -9.58 5.45 -18.88
C ALA A 586 -9.11 5.12 -20.32
N VAL A 587 -9.24 3.85 -20.73
CA VAL A 587 -8.90 3.40 -22.09
C VAL A 587 -10.08 3.65 -23.02
N ARG A 588 -9.79 4.21 -24.19
CA ARG A 588 -10.74 4.50 -25.27
C ARG A 588 -10.34 3.73 -26.53
N GLU A 589 -11.24 3.62 -27.52
CA GLU A 589 -11.01 2.81 -28.71
C GLU A 589 -9.78 3.26 -29.54
N THR A 590 -9.56 4.57 -29.63
CA THR A 590 -8.45 5.19 -30.37
C THR A 590 -7.59 6.05 -29.44
N PRO A 591 -6.79 5.44 -28.54
CA PRO A 591 -6.13 6.15 -27.45
C PRO A 591 -5.08 7.16 -27.94
N ASP A 592 -4.50 6.96 -29.13
CA ASP A 592 -3.52 7.89 -29.70
C ASP A 592 -4.09 9.30 -29.94
N SER A 593 -5.37 9.40 -30.35
CA SER A 593 -6.02 10.69 -30.65
C SER A 593 -7.04 11.11 -29.60
N ASN A 594 -7.63 10.14 -28.87
CA ASN A 594 -8.77 10.35 -27.98
C ASN A 594 -8.52 9.76 -26.57
N GLY A 595 -7.25 9.62 -26.16
CA GLY A 595 -6.88 9.05 -24.88
C GLY A 595 -7.44 9.82 -23.69
N GLN A 596 -7.80 9.13 -22.61
CA GLN A 596 -8.24 9.77 -21.37
C GLN A 596 -7.23 9.58 -20.24
N TYR A 597 -7.40 10.39 -19.19
CA TYR A 597 -6.56 10.36 -17.98
C TYR A 597 -7.23 9.59 -16.84
N GLY A 598 -6.45 8.81 -16.11
CA GLY A 598 -6.90 8.10 -14.91
C GLY A 598 -7.04 9.04 -13.71
N VAL A 599 -5.90 9.37 -13.08
CA VAL A 599 -5.82 10.24 -11.90
C VAL A 599 -5.06 11.52 -12.24
N GLY A 600 -5.65 12.65 -11.87
CA GLY A 600 -5.07 13.98 -12.02
C GLY A 600 -4.68 14.55 -10.66
N VAL A 601 -3.44 15.02 -10.54
CA VAL A 601 -2.87 15.64 -9.34
C VAL A 601 -2.65 17.13 -9.61
N THR A 602 -3.40 17.97 -8.91
CA THR A 602 -3.49 19.42 -9.18
C THR A 602 -3.38 20.22 -7.88
N ASP A 603 -2.92 21.46 -7.99
CA ASP A 603 -2.89 22.43 -6.88
C ASP A 603 -2.22 21.90 -5.60
N GLY A 604 -1.17 21.07 -5.75
CA GLY A 604 -0.41 20.51 -4.63
C GLY A 604 -1.00 19.24 -4.00
N GLY A 605 -2.02 18.62 -4.61
CA GLY A 605 -2.57 17.36 -4.10
C GLY A 605 -1.55 16.23 -4.06
N ASP A 606 -1.82 15.22 -3.22
CA ASP A 606 -0.97 14.05 -3.01
C ASP A 606 -1.63 12.76 -3.50
N PHE A 607 -0.82 11.85 -4.04
CA PHE A 607 -1.29 10.53 -4.49
C PHE A 607 -0.42 9.40 -3.94
N THR A 608 -1.04 8.38 -3.36
CA THR A 608 -0.35 7.16 -2.91
C THR A 608 -1.00 5.93 -3.53
N MET A 609 -0.20 5.01 -4.06
CA MET A 609 -0.66 3.73 -4.60
C MET A 609 0.06 2.57 -3.90
N THR A 610 -0.72 1.72 -3.24
CA THR A 610 -0.24 0.50 -2.56
C THR A 610 -0.81 -0.77 -3.18
N GLY A 611 -1.62 -0.66 -4.24
CA GLY A 611 -2.17 -1.79 -5.00
C GLY A 611 -3.21 -1.35 -6.04
N GLY A 612 -3.76 -2.32 -6.76
CA GLY A 612 -4.74 -2.12 -7.83
C GLY A 612 -4.12 -1.81 -9.21
N LYS A 613 -4.97 -1.45 -10.17
CA LYS A 613 -4.58 -1.16 -11.56
C LYS A 613 -5.18 0.16 -12.05
N ILE A 614 -4.36 1.03 -12.65
CA ILE A 614 -4.82 2.19 -13.42
C ILE A 614 -4.35 2.00 -14.86
N GLU A 615 -5.30 1.98 -15.79
CA GLU A 615 -5.04 1.80 -17.21
C GLU A 615 -5.70 2.94 -17.98
N ALA A 616 -4.91 3.69 -18.74
CA ALA A 616 -5.33 4.92 -19.39
C ALA A 616 -4.93 4.97 -20.87
N GLY A 617 -5.62 5.83 -21.62
CA GLY A 617 -5.20 6.20 -22.97
C GLY A 617 -3.84 6.90 -22.94
N TRP A 618 -3.79 8.06 -22.29
CA TRP A 618 -2.57 8.86 -22.18
C TRP A 618 -1.86 8.70 -20.85
N PHE A 619 -2.37 9.23 -19.75
CA PHE A 619 -1.66 9.19 -18.46
C PHE A 619 -2.49 8.46 -17.41
N ALA A 620 -1.91 7.44 -16.79
CA ALA A 620 -2.50 6.78 -15.64
C ALA A 620 -2.51 7.74 -14.44
N VAL A 621 -1.39 8.43 -14.22
CA VAL A 621 -1.26 9.53 -13.24
C VAL A 621 -0.66 10.74 -13.94
N ALA A 622 -1.34 11.88 -13.86
CA ALA A 622 -0.89 13.13 -14.46
C ALA A 622 -0.89 14.27 -13.44
N GLY A 623 0.21 15.00 -13.37
CA GLY A 623 0.23 16.32 -12.74
C GLY A 623 -0.21 17.43 -13.69
N ASN A 624 -0.04 18.68 -13.26
CA ASN A 624 -0.36 19.85 -14.09
C ASN A 624 0.73 20.94 -14.01
N GLY A 625 1.29 21.31 -15.17
CA GLY A 625 2.42 22.24 -15.31
C GLY A 625 2.14 23.70 -14.92
N ASN A 626 0.87 24.05 -14.71
CA ASN A 626 0.50 25.37 -14.19
C ASN A 626 0.87 25.53 -12.70
N TYR A 627 1.01 24.44 -11.94
CA TYR A 627 1.31 24.48 -10.51
C TYR A 627 2.82 24.44 -10.27
N LYS A 628 3.39 25.64 -10.15
CA LYS A 628 4.84 25.87 -10.09
C LYS A 628 5.41 25.87 -8.68
N THR A 629 4.60 26.17 -7.68
CA THR A 629 5.04 26.35 -6.28
C THR A 629 4.36 25.40 -5.31
N GLN A 630 3.15 24.96 -5.64
CA GLN A 630 2.44 23.91 -4.91
C GLN A 630 3.18 22.60 -5.16
N ASN A 631 3.63 21.94 -4.10
CA ASN A 631 4.40 20.71 -4.19
C ASN A 631 3.48 19.52 -3.96
N SER A 632 3.41 18.62 -4.95
CA SER A 632 2.76 17.32 -4.78
C SER A 632 3.73 16.26 -4.28
N ILE A 633 3.23 15.34 -3.47
CA ILE A 633 3.90 14.09 -3.10
C ILE A 633 3.17 12.92 -3.77
N ILE A 634 3.89 12.19 -4.61
CA ILE A 634 3.37 11.00 -5.28
C ILE A 634 4.19 9.78 -4.85
N ASN A 635 3.56 8.76 -4.26
CA ASN A 635 4.23 7.56 -3.75
C ASN A 635 3.63 6.30 -4.36
N ILE A 636 4.43 5.50 -5.07
CA ILE A 636 4.00 4.24 -5.68
C ILE A 636 4.84 3.11 -5.08
N THR A 637 4.20 2.26 -4.26
CA THR A 637 4.87 1.13 -3.59
C THR A 637 4.48 -0.22 -4.17
N ASP A 638 3.30 -0.32 -4.79
CA ASP A 638 2.83 -1.51 -5.51
C ASP A 638 1.72 -1.13 -6.50
N GLY A 639 1.20 -2.10 -7.27
CA GLY A 639 0.13 -1.93 -8.25
C GLY A 639 0.64 -1.76 -9.69
N GLU A 640 -0.28 -1.49 -10.62
CA GLU A 640 0.01 -1.35 -12.05
C GLU A 640 -0.49 -0.02 -12.61
N LEU A 641 0.42 0.78 -13.17
CA LEU A 641 0.14 2.01 -13.89
C LEU A 641 0.44 1.81 -15.37
N ILE A 642 -0.58 1.90 -16.23
CA ILE A 642 -0.48 1.57 -17.65
C ILE A 642 -1.00 2.74 -18.51
N SER A 643 -0.19 3.14 -19.48
CA SER A 643 -0.60 3.95 -20.63
C SER A 643 -0.57 3.13 -21.91
N THR A 644 -1.65 3.24 -22.69
CA THR A 644 -1.81 2.52 -23.96
C THR A 644 -1.28 3.29 -25.17
N ALA A 645 -1.08 4.62 -25.07
CA ALA A 645 -0.56 5.46 -26.14
C ALA A 645 0.69 6.28 -25.76
N ASP A 646 0.78 6.75 -24.52
CA ASP A 646 1.76 7.75 -24.08
C ASP A 646 2.62 7.25 -22.89
N TYR A 647 3.09 8.14 -22.02
CA TYR A 647 3.75 7.78 -20.76
C TYR A 647 2.74 7.36 -19.68
N ALA A 648 3.04 6.38 -18.83
CA ALA A 648 2.12 6.03 -17.72
C ALA A 648 2.00 7.15 -16.69
N VAL A 649 3.11 7.79 -16.32
CA VAL A 649 3.17 8.84 -15.31
C VAL A 649 3.71 10.13 -15.91
N TYR A 650 2.95 11.21 -15.75
CA TYR A 650 3.34 12.54 -16.22
C TYR A 650 3.54 13.53 -15.07
N LEU A 651 4.74 14.11 -14.95
CA LEU A 651 5.17 14.95 -13.83
C LEU A 651 5.60 16.36 -14.28
N PRO A 652 4.65 17.24 -14.67
CA PRO A 652 4.95 18.60 -15.08
C PRO A 652 5.06 19.64 -13.94
N GLN A 653 4.54 19.29 -12.76
CA GLN A 653 4.40 20.16 -11.59
C GLN A 653 5.64 20.14 -10.68
N SER A 654 5.69 21.03 -9.69
CA SER A 654 6.67 20.93 -8.61
C SER A 654 6.28 19.84 -7.61
N GLY A 655 7.27 19.19 -6.97
CA GLY A 655 7.01 18.13 -6.01
C GLY A 655 8.02 17.00 -6.04
N THR A 656 7.71 15.94 -5.31
CA THR A 656 8.51 14.71 -5.24
C THR A 656 7.65 13.50 -5.58
N THR A 657 8.11 12.71 -6.55
CA THR A 657 7.55 11.40 -6.85
C THR A 657 8.54 10.32 -6.44
N THR A 658 8.08 9.32 -5.70
CA THR A 658 8.87 8.14 -5.32
C THR A 658 8.19 6.88 -5.83
N ILE A 659 8.91 6.10 -6.62
CA ILE A 659 8.47 4.79 -7.11
C ILE A 659 9.40 3.75 -6.49
N SER A 660 8.90 3.04 -5.47
CA SER A 660 9.65 2.04 -4.71
C SER A 660 9.22 0.60 -5.01
N GLY A 661 8.11 0.42 -5.73
CA GLY A 661 7.59 -0.87 -6.18
C GLY A 661 6.49 -0.70 -7.23
N GLY A 662 5.81 -1.79 -7.56
CA GLY A 662 4.78 -1.82 -8.61
C GLY A 662 5.35 -1.80 -10.04
N LYS A 663 4.45 -1.79 -11.01
CA LYS A 663 4.76 -1.81 -12.44
C LYS A 663 4.24 -0.55 -13.14
N VAL A 664 5.10 0.12 -13.88
CA VAL A 664 4.81 1.37 -14.61
C VAL A 664 5.15 1.16 -16.08
N TYR A 665 4.11 1.06 -16.90
CA TYR A 665 4.19 0.74 -18.33
C TYR A 665 3.57 1.84 -19.17
N GLY A 666 4.28 2.36 -20.16
CA GLY A 666 3.61 3.13 -21.20
C GLY A 666 4.09 2.76 -22.58
N ALA A 667 3.18 2.94 -23.54
CA ALA A 667 3.50 2.73 -24.94
C ALA A 667 4.66 3.65 -25.38
N ALA A 668 4.64 4.92 -24.97
CA ALA A 668 5.76 5.84 -25.14
C ALA A 668 6.79 5.72 -24.01
N GLY A 669 6.36 5.43 -22.78
CA GLY A 669 7.31 5.26 -21.68
C GLY A 669 6.71 5.07 -20.30
N GLY A 670 7.55 4.78 -19.31
CA GLY A 670 7.06 4.67 -17.94
C GLY A 670 6.74 6.04 -17.35
N VAL A 671 7.73 6.94 -17.35
CA VAL A 671 7.62 8.25 -16.71
C VAL A 671 8.12 9.36 -17.63
N CYS A 672 7.37 10.46 -17.73
CA CYS A 672 7.84 11.72 -18.28
C CYS A 672 7.86 12.78 -17.16
N ILE A 673 9.02 13.40 -16.93
CA ILE A 673 9.20 14.45 -15.92
C ILE A 673 9.70 15.75 -16.57
N GLN A 674 9.01 16.84 -16.23
CA GLN A 674 9.33 18.18 -16.73
C GLN A 674 9.82 19.13 -15.64
N ARG A 675 9.58 18.79 -14.37
CA ARG A 675 9.95 19.58 -13.19
C ARG A 675 9.90 18.69 -11.95
N GLY A 676 10.65 19.05 -10.91
CA GLY A 676 10.57 18.40 -9.60
C GLY A 676 11.57 17.26 -9.45
N THR A 677 11.29 16.35 -8.51
CA THR A 677 12.17 15.22 -8.19
C THR A 677 11.46 13.89 -8.41
N LEU A 678 12.12 12.97 -9.12
CA LEU A 678 11.75 11.56 -9.23
C LEU A 678 12.79 10.70 -8.51
N ASN A 679 12.34 9.88 -7.57
CA ASN A 679 13.16 8.86 -6.91
C ASN A 679 12.68 7.47 -7.35
N VAL A 680 13.60 6.64 -7.83
CA VAL A 680 13.35 5.23 -8.17
C VAL A 680 14.16 4.36 -7.23
N GLU A 681 13.48 3.51 -6.48
CA GLU A 681 14.09 2.65 -5.46
C GLU A 681 13.37 1.30 -5.34
N GLY A 682 13.82 0.45 -4.42
CA GLY A 682 13.19 -0.85 -4.13
C GLY A 682 13.07 -1.74 -5.37
N THR A 683 11.86 -2.26 -5.61
CA THR A 683 11.51 -3.25 -6.64
C THR A 683 10.73 -2.68 -7.81
N ALA A 684 10.70 -1.35 -7.96
CA ALA A 684 9.98 -0.68 -9.04
C ALA A 684 10.32 -1.26 -10.42
N LEU A 685 9.32 -1.48 -11.28
CA LEU A 685 9.51 -1.90 -12.67
C LEU A 685 8.98 -0.82 -13.62
N ILE A 686 9.87 -0.11 -14.31
CA ILE A 686 9.53 1.00 -15.21
C ILE A 686 9.89 0.59 -16.64
N THR A 687 8.91 0.58 -17.54
CA THR A 687 9.10 0.06 -18.90
C THR A 687 8.55 1.00 -19.96
N SER A 688 9.33 1.23 -21.01
CA SER A 688 8.84 1.74 -22.29
C SER A 688 8.65 0.61 -23.28
N LYS A 689 7.49 0.58 -23.93
CA LYS A 689 7.23 -0.30 -25.08
C LYS A 689 7.87 0.22 -26.36
N GLY A 690 8.14 1.53 -26.43
CA GLY A 690 8.73 2.19 -27.60
C GLY A 690 7.80 2.34 -28.81
N THR A 691 6.54 1.92 -28.68
CA THR A 691 5.54 1.87 -29.77
C THR A 691 4.53 3.00 -29.72
N GLY A 692 4.50 3.77 -28.63
CA GLY A 692 3.52 4.82 -28.40
C GLY A 692 3.78 6.10 -29.18
N SER A 693 2.81 7.01 -29.07
CA SER A 693 2.81 8.33 -29.69
C SER A 693 2.50 9.38 -28.63
N THR A 694 3.37 10.38 -28.53
CA THR A 694 3.23 11.51 -27.61
C THR A 694 2.50 12.70 -28.27
N GLY A 695 1.85 12.45 -29.41
CA GLY A 695 1.07 13.45 -30.16
C GLY A 695 1.82 14.76 -30.44
N ASN A 696 1.04 15.84 -30.64
CA ASN A 696 1.54 17.21 -30.75
C ASN A 696 0.90 18.07 -29.65
N TRP A 697 0.97 17.59 -28.42
CA TRP A 697 0.30 18.20 -27.27
C TRP A 697 1.00 19.50 -26.84
N GLY A 698 0.20 20.53 -26.52
CA GLY A 698 0.69 21.81 -25.99
C GLY A 698 1.08 21.76 -24.51
N ASP A 699 1.01 20.58 -23.89
CA ASP A 699 1.30 20.35 -22.48
C ASP A 699 2.78 20.00 -22.22
N GLY A 700 3.65 20.07 -23.23
CA GLY A 700 5.08 19.77 -23.12
C GLY A 700 5.47 18.32 -23.43
N THR A 701 4.51 17.41 -23.64
CA THR A 701 4.79 16.02 -24.07
C THR A 701 4.82 15.85 -25.59
N GLY A 702 4.23 16.79 -26.34
CA GLY A 702 4.17 16.76 -27.80
C GLY A 702 5.53 16.53 -28.46
N GLY A 703 5.63 15.45 -29.24
CA GLY A 703 6.82 15.12 -30.04
C GLY A 703 8.01 14.56 -29.24
N LEU A 704 7.81 14.14 -27.99
CA LEU A 704 8.88 13.51 -27.20
C LEU A 704 9.19 12.08 -27.63
N ASP A 705 10.47 11.71 -27.52
CA ASP A 705 10.98 10.37 -27.82
C ASP A 705 10.56 9.33 -26.77
N CYS A 706 10.17 8.14 -27.23
CA CYS A 706 9.82 7.04 -26.33
C CYS A 706 11.04 6.59 -25.50
N ALA A 707 10.87 6.57 -24.17
CA ALA A 707 11.92 6.15 -23.24
C ALA A 707 11.33 5.59 -21.95
N ALA A 708 12.06 4.72 -21.24
CA ALA A 708 11.59 4.24 -19.92
C ALA A 708 11.37 5.42 -18.97
N ILE A 709 12.31 6.38 -18.97
CA ILE A 709 12.14 7.69 -18.34
C ILE A 709 12.54 8.78 -19.33
N ASN A 710 11.63 9.73 -19.58
CA ASN A 710 11.93 10.95 -20.34
C ASN A 710 12.08 12.13 -19.37
N VAL A 711 13.26 12.77 -19.38
CA VAL A 711 13.62 13.90 -18.54
C VAL A 711 13.68 15.18 -19.40
N SER A 712 12.52 15.58 -19.94
CA SER A 712 12.42 16.69 -20.91
C SER A 712 12.65 18.06 -20.27
N GLY A 713 12.24 18.25 -19.02
CA GLY A 713 12.51 19.49 -18.30
C GLY A 713 11.81 20.72 -18.89
N ALA A 714 10.76 20.58 -19.73
CA ALA A 714 10.18 21.72 -20.46
C ALA A 714 9.64 22.84 -19.56
N TYR A 715 9.28 22.51 -18.31
CA TYR A 715 8.71 23.45 -17.35
C TYR A 715 9.70 23.92 -16.29
N GLY A 716 10.82 23.22 -16.06
CA GLY A 716 11.83 23.60 -15.09
C GLY A 716 12.89 22.52 -14.89
N ILE A 717 13.72 22.68 -13.86
CA ILE A 717 14.74 21.68 -13.52
C ILE A 717 14.03 20.40 -13.04
N ALA A 718 14.36 19.29 -13.70
CA ALA A 718 13.97 17.95 -13.29
C ALA A 718 15.19 17.23 -12.69
N THR A 719 14.99 16.63 -11.52
CA THR A 719 15.98 15.79 -10.83
C THR A 719 15.50 14.35 -10.79
N VAL A 720 16.33 13.41 -11.24
CA VAL A 720 16.03 11.97 -11.22
C VAL A 720 17.12 11.27 -10.43
N ASN A 721 16.73 10.54 -9.38
CA ASN A 721 17.62 9.73 -8.56
C ASN A 721 17.22 8.25 -8.68
N ILE A 722 18.11 7.42 -9.20
CA ILE A 722 17.88 5.97 -9.36
C ILE A 722 18.80 5.23 -8.40
N LYS A 723 18.21 4.68 -7.34
CA LYS A 723 18.90 3.92 -6.29
C LYS A 723 18.66 2.42 -6.41
N GLY A 724 17.60 2.02 -7.09
CA GLY A 724 17.17 0.64 -7.27
C GLY A 724 16.16 0.52 -8.40
N GLY A 725 15.33 -0.52 -8.36
CA GLY A 725 14.35 -0.81 -9.41
C GLY A 725 14.95 -1.38 -10.70
N THR A 726 14.07 -1.69 -11.65
CA THR A 726 14.38 -2.20 -12.99
C THR A 726 13.80 -1.28 -14.04
N LEU A 727 14.65 -0.77 -14.95
CA LEU A 727 14.25 0.04 -16.09
C LEU A 727 14.43 -0.75 -17.39
N ILE A 728 13.37 -0.82 -18.19
CA ILE A 728 13.34 -1.57 -19.45
C ILE A 728 12.95 -0.65 -20.61
N ALA A 729 13.73 -0.69 -21.68
CA ALA A 729 13.38 -0.19 -23.00
C ALA A 729 13.19 -1.38 -23.94
N GLU A 730 11.95 -1.70 -24.31
CA GLU A 730 11.67 -2.78 -25.26
C GLU A 730 12.00 -2.39 -26.70
N ALA A 731 11.79 -1.10 -27.03
CA ALA A 731 12.22 -0.47 -28.27
C ALA A 731 12.60 0.99 -27.98
N LYS A 732 13.62 1.51 -28.68
CA LYS A 732 14.19 2.87 -28.55
C LYS A 732 15.10 3.06 -27.33
N SER A 733 14.77 3.94 -26.39
CA SER A 733 15.74 4.48 -25.43
C SER A 733 15.40 4.14 -23.97
N LEU A 734 16.43 4.03 -23.14
CA LEU A 734 16.26 3.85 -21.70
C LEU A 734 15.92 5.17 -21.00
N ILE A 735 16.75 6.19 -21.22
CA ILE A 735 16.59 7.53 -20.67
C ILE A 735 16.81 8.54 -21.79
N THR A 736 15.94 9.54 -21.90
CA THR A 736 16.09 10.68 -22.80
C THR A 736 16.08 11.99 -22.01
N GLU A 737 16.73 13.01 -22.56
CA GLU A 737 16.90 14.33 -21.94
C GLU A 737 16.36 15.41 -22.86
N GLY A 738 15.69 16.42 -22.29
CA GLY A 738 15.35 17.62 -23.03
C GLY A 738 16.47 18.66 -23.00
N THR A 739 16.33 19.70 -23.84
CA THR A 739 17.38 20.70 -24.06
C THR A 739 17.11 22.04 -23.38
N THR A 740 15.90 22.27 -22.86
CA THR A 740 15.47 23.59 -22.35
C THR A 740 16.09 23.90 -20.99
N TYR A 741 16.01 22.95 -20.06
CA TYR A 741 16.63 23.03 -18.74
C TYR A 741 17.54 21.83 -18.57
N THR A 742 18.76 22.04 -18.06
CA THR A 742 19.70 20.94 -17.83
C THR A 742 19.17 20.03 -16.72
N PRO A 743 18.83 18.76 -17.03
CA PRO A 743 18.35 17.84 -16.02
C PRO A 743 19.50 17.37 -15.10
N VAL A 744 19.15 16.94 -13.90
CA VAL A 744 20.08 16.28 -12.98
C VAL A 744 19.68 14.81 -12.88
N ILE A 745 20.54 13.90 -13.34
CA ILE A 745 20.27 12.46 -13.33
C ILE A 745 21.39 11.77 -12.57
N ASN A 746 21.06 11.12 -11.46
CA ASN A 746 21.99 10.44 -10.57
C ASN A 746 21.64 8.96 -10.44
N VAL A 747 22.50 8.07 -10.94
CA VAL A 747 22.32 6.62 -10.81
C VAL A 747 23.33 6.06 -9.81
N THR A 748 22.83 5.54 -8.68
CA THR A 748 23.65 4.86 -7.66
C THR A 748 23.43 3.35 -7.62
N GLY A 749 22.28 2.86 -8.14
CA GLY A 749 21.96 1.44 -8.20
C GLY A 749 20.78 1.13 -9.14
N GLY A 750 20.48 -0.16 -9.35
CA GLY A 750 19.36 -0.63 -10.17
C GLY A 750 19.76 -1.62 -11.27
N THR A 751 18.75 -2.12 -11.98
CA THR A 751 18.89 -3.03 -13.12
C THR A 751 18.36 -2.38 -14.40
N PHE A 752 19.10 -2.52 -15.51
CA PHE A 752 18.79 -1.82 -16.76
C PHE A 752 18.86 -2.77 -17.96
N SER A 753 18.03 -2.53 -18.98
CA SER A 753 18.06 -3.33 -20.22
C SER A 753 19.09 -2.85 -21.24
N ASP A 754 19.73 -1.70 -21.00
CA ASP A 754 20.54 -0.98 -21.99
C ASP A 754 21.79 -0.32 -21.34
N PRO A 755 23.00 -0.43 -21.94
CA PRO A 755 24.23 0.18 -21.42
C PRO A 755 24.30 1.72 -21.46
N SER A 756 23.34 2.41 -22.09
CA SER A 756 23.23 3.88 -22.07
C SER A 756 23.18 4.46 -20.65
N VAL A 757 22.80 3.66 -19.65
CA VAL A 757 22.83 4.06 -18.25
C VAL A 757 24.22 4.48 -17.75
N LEU A 758 25.29 3.98 -18.36
CA LEU A 758 26.67 4.26 -17.95
C LEU A 758 26.98 5.76 -17.90
N LYS A 759 26.33 6.56 -18.76
CA LYS A 759 26.43 8.03 -18.80
C LYS A 759 26.04 8.70 -17.47
N TYR A 760 25.12 8.10 -16.71
CA TYR A 760 24.48 8.72 -15.55
C TYR A 760 24.97 8.16 -14.20
N MET A 761 25.94 7.25 -14.23
CA MET A 761 26.46 6.63 -13.01
C MET A 761 27.16 7.65 -12.12
N ALA A 762 26.85 7.62 -10.83
CA ALA A 762 27.53 8.39 -9.81
C ALA A 762 28.78 7.67 -9.26
N THR A 763 29.63 8.41 -8.54
CA THR A 763 30.77 7.83 -7.82
C THR A 763 30.33 6.71 -6.86
N ASN A 764 31.08 5.61 -6.83
CA ASN A 764 30.78 4.39 -6.05
C ASN A 764 29.45 3.68 -6.42
N ALA A 765 28.79 4.04 -7.54
CA ALA A 765 27.55 3.38 -7.97
C ALA A 765 27.80 1.92 -8.37
N THR A 766 26.83 1.05 -8.14
CA THR A 766 26.86 -0.34 -8.65
C THR A 766 25.58 -0.65 -9.38
N VAL A 767 25.65 -0.99 -10.68
CA VAL A 767 24.49 -1.26 -11.52
C VAL A 767 24.60 -2.59 -12.24
N ASP A 768 23.45 -3.21 -12.50
CA ASP A 768 23.36 -4.41 -13.32
C ASP A 768 22.70 -4.08 -14.67
N ILE A 769 23.26 -4.57 -15.76
CA ILE A 769 22.73 -4.38 -17.10
C ILE A 769 22.49 -5.77 -17.71
N LYS A 770 21.26 -6.07 -18.10
CA LYS A 770 20.90 -7.33 -18.74
C LYS A 770 20.19 -7.04 -20.06
N LEU A 771 20.85 -7.36 -21.17
CA LEU A 771 20.25 -7.14 -22.48
C LEU A 771 19.01 -8.02 -22.68
N LEU A 772 17.98 -7.43 -23.31
CA LEU A 772 16.73 -8.10 -23.68
C LEU A 772 16.53 -8.15 -25.20
N SER A 773 17.35 -7.42 -25.95
CA SER A 773 17.33 -7.34 -27.40
C SER A 773 18.72 -6.95 -27.90
N ASN A 774 18.94 -7.13 -29.20
CA ASN A 774 20.17 -6.67 -29.85
C ASN A 774 20.19 -5.14 -29.91
N ILE A 775 21.35 -4.56 -29.64
CA ILE A 775 21.59 -3.12 -29.73
C ILE A 775 22.37 -2.82 -31.01
N ASN A 776 21.85 -1.90 -31.81
CA ASN A 776 22.53 -1.38 -33.00
C ASN A 776 22.74 0.13 -32.82
N ILE A 777 23.99 0.56 -32.63
CA ILE A 777 24.34 1.97 -32.47
C ILE A 777 24.35 2.62 -33.86
N ALA A 778 23.40 3.52 -34.10
CA ALA A 778 23.23 4.17 -35.40
C ALA A 778 24.31 5.24 -35.67
N LYS A 779 24.51 5.55 -36.97
CA LYS A 779 25.59 6.39 -37.51
C LYS A 779 25.69 7.81 -36.89
N THR A 780 24.59 8.34 -36.38
CA THR A 780 24.47 9.73 -35.91
C THR A 780 24.35 9.87 -34.39
N GLU A 781 24.27 8.78 -33.64
CA GLU A 781 23.78 8.81 -32.24
C GLU A 781 24.90 8.75 -31.20
N LEU A 782 26.01 8.03 -31.44
CA LEU A 782 27.05 7.78 -30.43
C LEU A 782 28.39 7.39 -31.07
N ALA A 783 29.05 8.35 -31.72
CA ALA A 783 30.33 8.08 -32.39
C ALA A 783 31.47 7.67 -31.40
N THR A 784 31.33 7.98 -30.11
CA THR A 784 32.29 7.64 -29.03
C THR A 784 31.91 6.40 -28.20
N GLY A 785 30.80 5.73 -28.51
CA GLY A 785 30.32 4.58 -27.72
C GLY A 785 29.87 4.93 -26.29
N TYR A 786 29.59 3.91 -25.49
CA TYR A 786 29.22 4.03 -24.09
C TYR A 786 30.44 4.29 -23.20
N ILE A 787 30.38 5.35 -22.40
CA ILE A 787 31.49 5.80 -21.55
C ILE A 787 31.16 5.59 -20.08
N LEU A 788 32.04 4.88 -19.36
CA LEU A 788 32.03 4.78 -17.90
C LEU A 788 33.16 5.61 -17.30
N ASN A 789 32.82 6.79 -16.77
CA ASN A 789 33.78 7.74 -16.18
C ASN A 789 33.58 7.97 -14.68
N ALA A 790 32.57 7.33 -14.07
CA ALA A 790 32.29 7.48 -12.65
C ALA A 790 33.36 6.78 -11.79
N ALA A 791 33.96 7.50 -10.84
CA ALA A 791 35.02 6.98 -10.00
C ALA A 791 34.52 5.86 -9.09
N ASN A 792 35.27 4.76 -9.02
CA ASN A 792 34.96 3.57 -8.21
C ASN A 792 33.58 2.95 -8.49
N ALA A 793 32.95 3.31 -9.61
CA ALA A 793 31.67 2.75 -9.99
C ALA A 793 31.84 1.38 -10.65
N THR A 794 30.88 0.48 -10.48
CA THR A 794 30.88 -0.86 -11.06
C THR A 794 29.64 -1.10 -11.90
N ALA A 795 29.81 -1.53 -13.14
CA ALA A 795 28.72 -1.93 -14.03
C ALA A 795 28.87 -3.40 -14.40
N ASN A 796 27.83 -4.20 -14.17
CA ASN A 796 27.79 -5.62 -14.51
C ASN A 796 26.91 -5.84 -15.74
N LEU A 797 27.53 -5.93 -16.92
CA LEU A 797 26.85 -6.22 -18.17
C LEU A 797 26.75 -7.72 -18.41
N ASN A 798 25.54 -8.22 -18.58
CA ASN A 798 25.23 -9.54 -19.11
C ASN A 798 24.62 -9.40 -20.51
N LEU A 799 25.37 -9.88 -21.50
CA LEU A 799 24.96 -9.90 -22.91
C LEU A 799 23.72 -10.76 -23.15
N ASN A 800 23.48 -11.77 -22.32
CA ASN A 800 22.24 -12.55 -22.30
C ASN A 800 21.81 -13.13 -23.67
N GLY A 801 22.77 -13.49 -24.52
CA GLY A 801 22.55 -14.01 -25.87
C GLY A 801 22.31 -12.95 -26.95
N HIS A 802 22.44 -11.66 -26.61
CA HIS A 802 22.19 -10.54 -27.50
C HIS A 802 23.46 -9.84 -27.95
N ASP A 803 23.35 -9.19 -29.12
CA ASP A 803 24.47 -8.54 -29.78
C ASP A 803 24.48 -7.03 -29.51
N ILE A 804 25.68 -6.44 -29.40
CA ILE A 804 25.89 -4.99 -29.43
C ILE A 804 26.75 -4.68 -30.66
N ILE A 805 26.19 -3.96 -31.63
CA ILE A 805 26.84 -3.65 -32.89
C ILE A 805 26.93 -2.13 -33.04
N ASN A 806 28.14 -1.60 -33.23
CA ASN A 806 28.36 -0.22 -33.59
C ASN A 806 28.85 -0.11 -35.03
N SER A 807 28.06 0.57 -35.87
CA SER A 807 28.40 0.87 -37.27
C SER A 807 28.61 2.36 -37.55
N SER A 808 28.67 3.17 -36.50
CA SER A 808 28.94 4.62 -36.59
C SER A 808 30.42 4.93 -36.79
N GLU A 809 30.73 6.11 -37.31
CA GLU A 809 32.09 6.63 -37.50
C GLU A 809 32.13 8.10 -37.10
N THR A 810 33.16 8.54 -36.37
CA THR A 810 33.39 9.97 -36.11
C THR A 810 33.84 10.71 -37.38
N ALA A 811 33.51 12.00 -37.50
CA ALA A 811 33.94 12.86 -38.60
C ALA A 811 35.35 13.47 -38.39
N ASP A 812 36.19 12.82 -37.58
CA ASP A 812 37.52 13.31 -37.21
C ASP A 812 38.55 13.18 -38.34
N ALA A 813 39.67 13.88 -38.20
CA ALA A 813 40.83 13.75 -39.10
C ALA A 813 41.39 12.32 -39.17
N THR A 814 41.13 11.51 -38.14
CA THR A 814 41.33 10.05 -38.10
C THR A 814 40.06 9.40 -37.56
N PRO A 815 39.14 8.90 -38.42
CA PRO A 815 37.86 8.36 -37.98
C PRO A 815 38.01 7.15 -37.05
N PHE A 816 37.22 7.08 -35.99
CA PHE A 816 37.18 5.90 -35.14
C PHE A 816 35.76 5.46 -34.75
N THR A 817 35.63 4.20 -34.35
CA THR A 817 34.39 3.58 -33.85
C THR A 817 34.70 2.87 -32.54
N GLN A 818 33.89 3.12 -31.51
CA GLN A 818 34.04 2.56 -30.17
C GLN A 818 32.72 2.02 -29.60
N ILE A 819 32.72 0.90 -28.87
CA ILE A 819 31.53 0.48 -28.09
C ILE A 819 31.67 0.88 -26.62
N PHE A 820 32.76 0.49 -25.96
CA PHE A 820 32.94 0.79 -24.53
C PHE A 820 34.25 1.54 -24.28
N THR A 821 34.17 2.62 -23.51
CA THR A 821 35.33 3.33 -22.97
C THR A 821 35.20 3.42 -21.46
N VAL A 822 36.16 2.86 -20.72
CA VAL A 822 36.16 2.85 -19.24
C VAL A 822 37.33 3.67 -18.73
N GLN A 823 37.06 4.75 -17.99
CA GLN A 823 38.05 5.74 -17.57
C GLN A 823 38.38 5.72 -16.06
N ASN A 824 37.40 5.51 -15.19
CA ASN A 824 37.58 5.58 -13.73
C ASN A 824 36.76 4.54 -12.94
N GLY A 825 35.97 3.72 -13.63
CA GLY A 825 35.13 2.67 -13.04
C GLY A 825 35.56 1.27 -13.45
N THR A 826 34.74 0.29 -13.10
CA THR A 826 34.90 -1.12 -13.46
C THR A 826 33.72 -1.58 -14.31
N LEU A 827 33.99 -2.14 -15.49
CA LEU A 827 32.99 -2.79 -16.33
C LEU A 827 33.23 -4.30 -16.34
N ASN A 828 32.27 -5.07 -15.83
CA ASN A 828 32.28 -6.53 -15.91
C ASN A 828 31.36 -6.96 -17.06
N ILE A 829 31.87 -7.72 -18.03
CA ILE A 829 31.10 -8.21 -19.17
C ILE A 829 31.02 -9.73 -19.12
N SER A 830 29.81 -10.27 -19.25
CA SER A 830 29.50 -11.69 -19.13
C SER A 830 28.38 -12.12 -20.08
N GLY A 831 28.09 -13.42 -20.13
CA GLY A 831 27.05 -13.99 -20.99
C GLY A 831 27.50 -14.23 -22.43
N ASN A 832 26.65 -14.90 -23.20
CA ASN A 832 26.87 -15.11 -24.64
C ASN A 832 26.34 -13.90 -25.41
N GLY A 833 26.85 -13.64 -26.61
CA GLY A 833 26.44 -12.50 -27.44
C GLY A 833 27.64 -11.88 -28.14
N ASN A 834 27.38 -11.15 -29.22
CA ASN A 834 28.40 -10.62 -30.10
C ASN A 834 28.56 -9.10 -29.88
N VAL A 835 29.77 -8.63 -29.52
CA VAL A 835 30.09 -7.21 -29.36
C VAL A 835 31.01 -6.76 -30.52
N LYS A 836 30.50 -5.90 -31.42
CA LYS A 836 31.16 -5.59 -32.70
C LYS A 836 31.19 -4.14 -33.13
N CYS A 837 32.36 -3.75 -33.64
CA CYS A 837 32.48 -2.58 -34.51
C CYS A 837 32.43 -3.01 -36.00
N ASP A 838 31.37 -2.60 -36.73
CA ASP A 838 31.16 -2.93 -38.15
C ASP A 838 31.17 -1.69 -39.03
N ALA A 839 32.30 -1.46 -39.69
CA ALA A 839 32.46 -0.38 -40.66
C ALA A 839 32.54 -0.87 -42.11
N SER A 840 32.07 -2.09 -42.40
CA SER A 840 32.21 -2.72 -43.74
C SER A 840 31.48 -1.96 -44.86
N ALA A 841 30.41 -1.23 -44.53
CA ALA A 841 29.59 -0.48 -45.50
C ALA A 841 29.93 1.02 -45.59
N THR A 842 30.60 1.61 -44.59
CA THR A 842 30.63 3.07 -44.37
C THR A 842 32.00 3.73 -44.46
N ALA A 843 33.09 2.97 -44.29
CA ALA A 843 34.44 3.54 -44.21
C ALA A 843 34.81 4.33 -45.47
N LYS A 844 34.92 5.65 -45.32
CA LYS A 844 35.42 6.57 -46.35
C LYS A 844 36.94 6.78 -46.25
N ASP A 845 37.50 6.67 -45.04
CA ASP A 845 38.90 6.96 -44.73
C ASP A 845 39.49 5.93 -43.74
N ASP A 846 40.82 5.99 -43.61
CA ASP A 846 41.71 5.23 -42.73
C ASP A 846 41.44 5.51 -41.23
N GLY A 847 41.16 4.49 -40.40
CA GLY A 847 40.71 4.73 -39.01
C GLY A 847 40.70 3.55 -38.01
N TYR A 848 40.48 3.84 -36.71
CA TYR A 848 40.50 2.84 -35.61
C TYR A 848 39.13 2.19 -35.36
N ARG A 849 39.06 0.89 -35.05
CA ARG A 849 37.80 0.19 -34.73
C ARG A 849 37.91 -0.62 -33.43
N MET A 850 37.71 0.05 -32.31
CA MET A 850 37.88 -0.48 -30.96
C MET A 850 36.56 -0.98 -30.39
N VAL A 851 36.51 -2.21 -29.91
CA VAL A 851 35.32 -2.67 -29.19
C VAL A 851 35.38 -2.23 -27.73
N ILE A 852 36.55 -2.32 -27.09
CA ILE A 852 36.77 -1.90 -25.71
C ILE A 852 38.06 -1.06 -25.60
N GLU A 853 37.95 0.09 -24.95
CA GLU A 853 39.08 0.90 -24.46
C GLU A 853 39.04 1.00 -22.93
N ALA A 854 40.14 0.67 -22.27
CA ALA A 854 40.37 1.01 -20.86
C ALA A 854 41.47 2.08 -20.75
N ARG A 855 41.20 3.16 -20.03
CA ARG A 855 42.17 4.24 -19.78
C ARG A 855 42.02 4.84 -18.40
N GLY A 856 42.93 5.71 -18.00
CA GLY A 856 42.92 6.32 -16.66
C GLY A 856 42.96 5.25 -15.58
N TYR A 857 42.05 5.34 -14.62
CA TYR A 857 41.87 4.33 -13.57
C TYR A 857 40.82 3.25 -13.91
N GLY A 858 40.40 3.19 -15.18
CA GLY A 858 39.38 2.27 -15.66
C GLY A 858 39.83 0.81 -15.66
N THR A 859 38.93 -0.09 -15.26
CA THR A 859 39.13 -1.54 -15.28
C THR A 859 38.03 -2.22 -16.09
N VAL A 860 38.40 -3.15 -16.96
CA VAL A 860 37.43 -4.01 -17.69
C VAL A 860 37.72 -5.46 -17.40
N ASN A 861 36.69 -6.20 -17.02
CA ASN A 861 36.74 -7.64 -16.75
C ASN A 861 35.86 -8.37 -17.75
N ILE A 862 36.43 -9.26 -18.56
CA ILE A 862 35.72 -9.99 -19.60
C ILE A 862 35.62 -11.46 -19.21
N HIS A 863 34.40 -11.93 -18.97
CA HIS A 863 34.09 -13.30 -18.57
C HIS A 863 33.47 -14.14 -19.70
N GLY A 864 32.92 -13.51 -20.74
CA GLY A 864 32.24 -14.18 -21.85
C GLY A 864 31.92 -13.21 -22.99
N GLY A 865 31.28 -13.72 -24.04
CA GLY A 865 30.93 -12.97 -25.25
C GLY A 865 31.92 -13.19 -26.41
N SER A 866 31.55 -12.69 -27.58
CA SER A 866 32.36 -12.75 -28.81
C SER A 866 32.64 -11.33 -29.30
N TYR A 867 33.92 -10.97 -29.42
CA TYR A 867 34.39 -9.62 -29.70
C TYR A 867 35.05 -9.56 -31.07
N TYR A 868 34.60 -8.62 -31.90
CA TYR A 868 35.03 -8.56 -33.29
C TYR A 868 34.98 -7.17 -33.89
N ASN A 869 35.90 -6.88 -34.79
CA ASN A 869 35.91 -5.64 -35.55
C ASN A 869 36.13 -5.93 -37.04
N THR A 870 35.54 -5.09 -37.89
CA THR A 870 35.65 -5.22 -39.34
C THR A 870 35.75 -3.84 -39.98
N GLN A 871 36.51 -3.74 -41.08
CA GLN A 871 36.67 -2.50 -41.85
C GLN A 871 36.88 -2.80 -43.33
N LYS A 872 36.69 -1.79 -44.17
CA LYS A 872 36.79 -1.89 -45.64
C LYS A 872 38.20 -1.57 -46.20
N LEU A 873 38.93 -0.64 -45.57
CA LEU A 873 40.29 -0.21 -45.95
C LEU A 873 41.32 -0.76 -44.96
N ASN A 874 42.59 -0.92 -45.34
CA ASN A 874 43.58 -1.71 -44.60
C ASN A 874 44.39 -0.89 -43.55
N THR A 875 43.72 -0.37 -42.52
CA THR A 875 44.33 0.41 -41.41
C THR A 875 44.36 -0.30 -40.05
N GLN A 876 45.04 0.27 -39.05
CA GLN A 876 45.17 -0.33 -37.72
C GLN A 876 43.80 -0.58 -37.07
N ILE A 877 43.56 -1.79 -36.57
CA ILE A 877 42.27 -2.22 -36.01
C ILE A 877 42.41 -2.76 -34.58
N ASP A 878 42.66 -1.88 -33.62
CA ASP A 878 42.77 -2.28 -32.22
C ASP A 878 41.41 -2.79 -31.72
N LEU A 879 41.25 -4.08 -31.45
CA LEU A 879 39.98 -4.65 -30.96
C LEU A 879 39.77 -4.33 -29.47
N ILE A 880 40.76 -4.68 -28.65
CA ILE A 880 40.81 -4.43 -27.21
C ILE A 880 42.05 -3.60 -26.90
N TYR A 881 41.86 -2.41 -26.34
CA TYR A 881 42.93 -1.42 -26.17
C TYR A 881 43.06 -0.89 -24.74
N ALA A 882 44.28 -0.85 -24.21
CA ALA A 882 44.59 -0.28 -22.90
C ALA A 882 45.66 0.82 -22.97
N ARG A 883 45.48 1.91 -22.21
CA ARG A 883 46.42 3.04 -22.09
C ARG A 883 46.26 3.78 -20.76
N GLU A 884 47.13 4.74 -20.45
CA GLU A 884 46.97 5.69 -19.33
C GLU A 884 46.62 5.08 -17.95
N ASN A 885 47.29 4.00 -17.50
CA ASN A 885 46.97 3.20 -16.29
C ASN A 885 45.74 2.27 -16.37
N GLY A 886 45.06 2.21 -17.52
CA GLY A 886 43.89 1.36 -17.73
C GLY A 886 44.23 -0.13 -17.63
N LYS A 887 43.28 -0.91 -17.12
CA LYS A 887 43.45 -2.35 -16.87
C LYS A 887 42.36 -3.17 -17.57
N ILE A 888 42.76 -4.22 -18.25
CA ILE A 888 41.83 -5.17 -18.86
C ILE A 888 42.21 -6.59 -18.44
N ASN A 889 41.27 -7.31 -17.85
CA ASN A 889 41.42 -8.70 -17.43
C ASN A 889 40.49 -9.57 -18.27
N ILE A 890 41.06 -10.59 -18.93
CA ILE A 890 40.33 -11.51 -19.79
C ILE A 890 40.34 -12.89 -19.12
N TYR A 891 39.15 -13.32 -18.71
CA TYR A 891 38.89 -14.63 -18.09
C TYR A 891 38.22 -15.61 -19.05
N GLY A 892 37.57 -15.11 -20.10
CA GLY A 892 36.83 -15.91 -21.08
C GLY A 892 36.38 -15.09 -22.28
N GLY A 893 35.65 -15.71 -23.21
CA GLY A 893 35.15 -15.10 -24.44
C GLY A 893 35.93 -15.49 -25.70
N THR A 894 35.47 -15.01 -26.86
CA THR A 894 36.11 -15.22 -28.18
C THR A 894 36.52 -13.89 -28.79
N PHE A 895 37.73 -13.79 -29.35
CA PHE A 895 38.28 -12.53 -29.85
C PHE A 895 38.83 -12.67 -31.26
N GLU A 896 38.36 -11.84 -32.18
CA GLU A 896 38.79 -11.85 -33.58
C GLU A 896 38.90 -10.42 -34.12
N SER A 897 40.08 -10.03 -34.60
CA SER A 897 40.28 -8.75 -35.27
C SER A 897 40.41 -8.94 -36.78
N GLY A 898 40.01 -7.95 -37.57
CA GLY A 898 40.29 -7.92 -39.00
C GLY A 898 41.79 -7.88 -39.31
N LYS A 899 42.20 -8.37 -40.49
CA LYS A 899 43.60 -8.32 -40.96
C LYS A 899 44.02 -6.87 -41.24
N TYR A 900 45.16 -6.46 -40.68
CA TYR A 900 45.90 -5.24 -41.04
C TYR A 900 46.90 -5.52 -42.18
N GLY A 901 47.03 -4.61 -43.16
CA GLY A 901 48.04 -4.66 -44.25
C GLY A 901 47.47 -4.73 -45.69
N THR A 902 48.25 -4.33 -46.70
CA THR A 902 47.80 -4.26 -48.12
C THR A 902 47.60 -5.64 -48.78
N PRO A 903 46.76 -5.76 -49.84
CA PRO A 903 46.53 -7.03 -50.54
C PRO A 903 47.78 -7.61 -51.23
N ASN A 904 48.84 -6.80 -51.40
CA ASN A 904 50.02 -7.15 -52.19
C ASN A 904 51.28 -7.43 -51.36
N ASN A 905 51.22 -7.36 -50.02
CA ASN A 905 52.36 -7.66 -49.14
C ASN A 905 51.92 -8.66 -48.06
N ASP A 906 51.74 -9.92 -48.45
CA ASP A 906 51.24 -11.01 -47.60
C ASP A 906 52.19 -11.40 -46.44
N THR A 907 53.39 -10.81 -46.39
CA THR A 907 54.41 -11.11 -45.37
C THR A 907 54.37 -10.22 -44.12
N ASP A 908 53.72 -9.05 -44.15
CA ASP A 908 53.73 -8.06 -43.05
C ASP A 908 52.37 -7.84 -42.36
N GLY A 909 51.35 -8.61 -42.71
CA GLY A 909 50.02 -8.44 -42.12
C GLY A 909 50.00 -8.73 -40.61
N ARG A 910 49.08 -8.11 -39.87
CA ARG A 910 48.92 -8.31 -38.41
C ARG A 910 47.46 -8.37 -37.99
N TYR A 911 47.20 -8.93 -36.82
CA TYR A 911 45.88 -8.95 -36.19
C TYR A 911 45.98 -8.22 -34.85
N TRP A 912 45.42 -7.00 -34.78
CA TRP A 912 45.48 -6.15 -33.60
C TRP A 912 44.36 -6.52 -32.60
N VAL A 913 44.38 -7.77 -32.11
CA VAL A 913 43.34 -8.29 -31.20
C VAL A 913 43.48 -7.67 -29.81
N LEU A 914 44.68 -7.68 -29.24
CA LEU A 914 45.01 -7.00 -27.99
C LEU A 914 46.11 -5.98 -28.27
N ASN A 915 45.93 -4.74 -27.81
CA ASN A 915 46.93 -3.69 -27.97
C ASN A 915 47.12 -2.88 -26.68
N LEU A 916 48.37 -2.54 -26.37
CA LEU A 916 48.77 -1.74 -25.22
C LEU A 916 49.58 -0.55 -25.73
N LYS A 917 49.24 0.68 -25.33
CA LYS A 917 49.98 1.87 -25.80
C LYS A 917 51.44 1.83 -25.36
N ASN A 918 52.37 1.91 -26.31
CA ASN A 918 53.81 1.73 -26.05
C ASN A 918 54.38 2.67 -24.99
N THR A 919 53.93 3.93 -24.93
CA THR A 919 54.39 4.90 -23.91
C THR A 919 53.91 4.57 -22.50
N ASP A 920 52.89 3.72 -22.37
CA ASP A 920 52.15 3.50 -21.13
C ASP A 920 52.35 2.08 -20.58
N LYS A 921 53.24 1.27 -21.16
CA LYS A 921 53.49 -0.14 -20.79
C LYS A 921 53.81 -0.39 -19.32
N ASN A 922 54.40 0.59 -18.65
CA ASN A 922 54.72 0.51 -17.21
C ASN A 922 53.53 0.82 -16.30
N THR A 923 52.40 1.23 -16.87
CA THR A 923 51.25 1.77 -16.13
C THR A 923 49.94 1.09 -16.48
N ALA A 924 49.66 0.88 -17.76
CA ALA A 924 48.49 0.15 -18.25
C ALA A 924 48.80 -1.35 -18.38
N SER A 925 47.78 -2.21 -18.32
CA SER A 925 47.96 -3.66 -18.40
C SER A 925 46.80 -4.39 -19.07
N ILE A 926 47.11 -5.40 -19.86
CA ILE A 926 46.17 -6.43 -20.32
C ILE A 926 46.64 -7.78 -19.78
N GLN A 927 45.77 -8.49 -19.08
CA GLN A 927 46.06 -9.79 -18.46
C GLN A 927 45.09 -10.85 -18.96
N VAL A 928 45.63 -11.95 -19.50
CA VAL A 928 44.85 -13.03 -20.08
C VAL A 928 45.03 -14.31 -19.26
N SER A 929 43.90 -14.84 -18.78
CA SER A 929 43.80 -16.10 -18.01
C SER A 929 42.73 -17.04 -18.57
N GLY A 930 42.11 -16.69 -19.69
CA GLY A 930 41.19 -17.58 -20.41
C GLY A 930 40.70 -16.96 -21.71
N GLY A 931 39.93 -17.73 -22.48
CA GLY A 931 39.32 -17.29 -23.74
C GLY A 931 39.93 -17.93 -24.98
N THR A 932 39.28 -17.68 -26.12
CA THR A 932 39.66 -18.17 -27.46
C THR A 932 40.02 -16.99 -28.35
N PHE A 933 41.21 -17.03 -28.96
CA PHE A 933 41.72 -15.96 -29.81
C PHE A 933 41.90 -16.48 -31.23
N ILE A 934 41.33 -15.77 -32.20
CA ILE A 934 41.39 -16.14 -33.61
C ILE A 934 42.53 -15.38 -34.29
N ASN A 935 43.43 -16.10 -34.96
CA ASN A 935 44.61 -15.58 -35.66
C ASN A 935 45.57 -14.76 -34.80
N PHE A 936 45.50 -14.91 -33.49
CA PHE A 936 46.30 -14.16 -32.53
C PHE A 936 46.72 -15.06 -31.38
N ASN A 937 48.02 -15.21 -31.17
CA ASN A 937 48.55 -15.94 -30.02
C ASN A 937 48.88 -14.94 -28.89
N PRO A 938 48.11 -14.89 -27.79
CA PRO A 938 48.38 -13.96 -26.69
C PRO A 938 49.67 -14.29 -25.92
N ALA A 939 50.24 -15.49 -26.07
CA ALA A 939 51.53 -15.87 -25.47
C ALA A 939 52.73 -15.30 -26.23
N ASN A 940 52.56 -15.01 -27.52
CA ASN A 940 53.60 -14.52 -28.41
C ASN A 940 52.93 -13.72 -29.54
N PRO A 941 52.49 -12.48 -29.26
CA PRO A 941 51.73 -11.70 -30.21
C PRO A 941 52.60 -11.28 -31.39
N ASN A 942 52.05 -11.33 -32.61
CA ASN A 942 52.74 -10.86 -33.83
C ASN A 942 52.61 -9.32 -33.96
N MET A 943 53.21 -8.60 -33.01
CA MET A 943 53.16 -7.14 -32.84
C MET A 943 54.58 -6.61 -32.63
N ASP A 944 54.81 -5.30 -32.78
CA ASP A 944 56.18 -4.71 -32.73
C ASP A 944 56.94 -4.99 -31.43
N ASP A 945 56.23 -5.33 -30.36
CA ASP A 945 56.77 -5.44 -29.01
C ASP A 945 56.87 -6.88 -28.45
N ASN A 946 56.37 -7.91 -29.15
CA ASN A 946 56.52 -9.36 -28.85
C ASN A 946 56.36 -9.83 -27.37
N GLU A 947 55.75 -9.03 -26.48
CA GLU A 947 55.56 -9.37 -25.06
C GLU A 947 54.28 -10.18 -24.83
N SER A 948 54.35 -11.22 -23.99
CA SER A 948 53.21 -12.08 -23.65
C SER A 948 52.15 -11.33 -22.81
N TYR A 949 50.88 -11.52 -23.13
CA TYR A 949 49.74 -11.04 -22.34
C TYR A 949 49.27 -12.05 -21.29
N LEU A 950 49.88 -13.24 -21.22
CA LEU A 950 49.44 -14.31 -20.32
C LEU A 950 49.81 -14.02 -18.87
N VAL A 951 48.87 -14.32 -17.98
CA VAL A 951 49.14 -14.41 -16.54
C VAL A 951 49.99 -15.66 -16.25
N THR A 952 50.91 -15.56 -15.29
CA THR A 952 51.71 -16.70 -14.83
C THR A 952 50.83 -17.89 -14.44
N GLY A 953 51.16 -19.08 -14.96
CA GLY A 953 50.41 -20.33 -14.71
C GLY A 953 49.31 -20.64 -15.74
N TYR A 954 49.27 -19.89 -16.85
CA TYR A 954 48.41 -20.13 -18.00
C TYR A 954 49.22 -20.39 -19.26
N GLU A 955 48.66 -21.18 -20.18
CA GLU A 955 49.26 -21.55 -21.46
C GLU A 955 48.27 -21.42 -22.62
N VAL A 956 48.80 -21.29 -23.83
CA VAL A 956 48.01 -21.30 -25.07
C VAL A 956 48.09 -22.68 -25.70
N THR A 957 46.94 -23.25 -26.04
CA THR A 957 46.82 -24.49 -26.79
C THR A 957 46.27 -24.22 -28.19
N ARG A 958 46.78 -24.95 -29.19
CA ARG A 958 46.29 -24.98 -30.56
C ARG A 958 46.31 -26.42 -31.05
N ASP A 959 45.26 -26.86 -31.75
CA ASP A 959 45.15 -28.23 -32.26
C ASP A 959 45.43 -29.29 -31.18
N GLY A 960 45.00 -29.02 -29.93
CA GLY A 960 45.17 -29.91 -28.78
C GLY A 960 46.55 -29.93 -28.11
N SER A 961 47.49 -29.06 -28.50
CA SER A 961 48.84 -29.03 -27.93
C SER A 961 49.32 -27.61 -27.59
N VAL A 962 50.24 -27.49 -26.62
CA VAL A 962 50.80 -26.20 -26.19
C VAL A 962 51.52 -25.52 -27.34
N TYR A 963 51.23 -24.24 -27.58
CA TYR A 963 51.70 -23.50 -28.74
C TYR A 963 52.28 -22.14 -28.37
N THR A 964 53.57 -21.94 -28.65
CA THR A 964 54.35 -20.76 -28.21
C THR A 964 54.80 -19.85 -29.35
N ALA A 965 54.62 -20.26 -30.60
CA ALA A 965 55.02 -19.44 -31.74
C ALA A 965 53.97 -18.36 -32.06
N ALA A 966 54.42 -17.23 -32.60
CA ALA A 966 53.51 -16.21 -33.12
C ALA A 966 52.69 -16.75 -34.31
N HIS A 967 51.49 -16.21 -34.50
CA HIS A 967 50.67 -16.51 -35.68
C HIS A 967 51.27 -15.84 -36.92
N LYS A 968 51.42 -16.59 -38.02
CA LYS A 968 51.84 -16.05 -39.32
C LYS A 968 50.61 -15.88 -40.20
N VAL A 969 50.50 -14.73 -40.85
CA VAL A 969 49.32 -14.36 -41.67
C VAL A 969 49.03 -15.32 -42.82
N GLY A 970 50.01 -16.11 -43.26
CA GLY A 970 49.84 -17.18 -44.26
C GLY A 970 49.36 -18.54 -43.72
N ASP A 971 49.23 -18.73 -42.39
CA ASP A 971 48.89 -20.02 -41.78
C ASP A 971 47.39 -20.38 -41.86
N GLY A 972 46.57 -19.52 -42.50
CA GLY A 972 45.11 -19.64 -42.54
C GLY A 972 44.45 -19.30 -41.20
N ARG A 973 43.11 -19.43 -41.13
CA ARG A 973 42.37 -19.18 -39.88
C ARG A 973 42.79 -20.18 -38.80
N LYS A 974 43.24 -19.72 -37.63
CA LYS A 974 43.70 -20.54 -36.50
C LYS A 974 43.07 -20.08 -35.19
N GLU A 975 42.80 -21.02 -34.30
CA GLU A 975 42.23 -20.77 -32.97
C GLU A 975 43.27 -21.06 -31.89
N TYR A 976 43.42 -20.13 -30.95
CA TYR A 976 44.35 -20.19 -29.84
C TYR A 976 43.55 -20.12 -28.53
N ILE A 977 43.57 -21.20 -27.75
CA ILE A 977 42.75 -21.32 -26.54
C ILE A 977 43.65 -21.17 -25.32
N VAL A 978 43.32 -20.21 -24.45
CA VAL A 978 44.05 -19.99 -23.19
C VAL A 978 43.41 -20.82 -22.09
N GLY A 979 44.23 -21.58 -21.36
CA GLY A 979 43.82 -22.38 -20.21
C GLY A 979 44.90 -22.43 -19.13
N GLN A 980 44.55 -22.94 -17.95
CA GLN A 980 45.50 -23.13 -16.87
C GLN A 980 46.52 -24.21 -17.26
N THR A 981 47.81 -24.00 -16.95
CA THR A 981 48.86 -24.97 -17.27
C THR A 981 48.55 -26.32 -16.63
N SER A 982 48.40 -27.35 -17.46
CA SER A 982 48.13 -28.71 -16.97
C SER A 982 49.32 -29.27 -16.17
N GLN A 983 49.06 -29.96 -15.06
CA GLN A 983 50.12 -30.60 -14.26
C GLN A 983 50.83 -31.76 -14.98
N GLU A 984 50.26 -32.29 -16.07
CA GLU A 984 50.84 -33.38 -16.86
C GLU A 984 51.97 -32.94 -17.81
N ASN A 985 52.17 -31.62 -18.01
CA ASN A 985 53.18 -31.07 -18.93
C ASN A 985 54.32 -30.30 -18.21
N ARG A 986 54.57 -30.56 -16.92
CA ARG A 986 55.78 -30.07 -16.23
C ARG A 986 56.93 -31.07 -16.26
#